data_AF-W2QQV9-F1
#
_entry.id   AF-W2QQV9-F1
#
_cell.length_a   1.000
_cell.length_b   1.000
_cell.length_c   1.000
_cell.angle_alpha   90.00
_cell.angle_beta   90.00
_cell.angle_gamma   90.00
#
_symmetry.space_group_name_H-M   'P 1'
#
loop_
_entity.id
_entity.type
_entity.pdbx_description
1 polymer ?
#
loop_
_entity_poly.entity_id
_entity_poly.type
_entity_poly.pdbx_seq_one_letter_code
_entity_poly.pdbx_strand_id
1 'polypeptide(L)'
;MEQSISHTSSEDRLEQQEVRRRIDEAMNRKVFPPAAQNPGDRHDNSLLSSLFSWPVIVWVPECLRASNIPHCIMPGCSCSPRVKEYKQRVVEDVHTKCLLLYVKYQRTGETKGCFSTVNADYIQSEAGLLMHFPFVMSKKGGFSKEFMELIHEGMMSPHGLSSTVDHIRRRREKRYYKLLCLFGDQVGQLQLSNRTYLAPSPPSVGQYCSKQNPVGAETMSAAWMQSTNIYSSLCEQVMSSLKVRKALRVDHSVKFCKRLKVWPSGTGKRESMSDAKMLLLVQNEIGQIVGRRLTRSENHDETRELLLHVRSAFSGTESGSKYVISDHANGIRNLVSNVFDSSVGVRQDPFHVIQRFTENIKDQKVMKTLSKQLHDAMLSVDGALREPTQMSSRFLNVVGSISSEGINCSESEWQGSVNSNLKQIERGDLYVEDNIYREGGGKDVRVVSTSQLEGFHSALNKMLARSVSADIGLRILDIFILQHNLKVSSNYGRNPPMHHADILTLAQTATLCRGIIAESPQLEFVNQLLSKPLRQPAYRASTVLDYGFERWRQIFETARVDTQTLEASFHHTRQHNDSIKELLLKRIAFTETAAGFSSQERALLRQVQTEQKLARRNWSECPLVTTLMYNIVVSSNSNQRPKLRRRSFATLAPKINSLTIKPTPGTKESTSQRLFRFVSADPCSEIKPREQELLAQLFSALRRLDGVRKRRQVFVMVYDFASCVCTGIHPKTGAALLAKWNNMKQQANNAKLKLKFKLSPEMKAIISSSRSDSENGGQISHFRSCSASISSSTVGMNYFNATNAH
;
A
#
# COMPACT_ATOMS: atom_id res chain seq x y z
N MET A 1 21.13 7.12 11.39
CA MET A 1 21.89 8.30 11.82
C MET A 1 20.93 9.11 12.66
N GLU A 2 20.77 8.67 13.90
CA GLU A 2 19.82 9.19 14.88
C GLU A 2 20.65 9.93 15.91
N GLN A 3 20.89 11.21 15.69
CA GLN A 3 21.40 12.18 16.67
C GLN A 3 21.55 13.52 15.97
N SER A 4 20.44 14.21 15.77
CA SER A 4 20.36 15.67 15.78
C SER A 4 18.89 16.05 15.67
N ILE A 5 18.53 17.20 16.23
CA ILE A 5 17.16 17.71 16.39
C ILE A 5 16.43 17.16 17.64
N SER A 6 17.06 17.36 18.80
CA SER A 6 16.35 17.68 20.04
C SER A 6 17.02 18.85 20.75
N HIS A 7 17.08 20.01 20.08
CA HIS A 7 17.33 21.28 20.75
C HIS A 7 16.07 22.14 20.64
N THR A 8 15.05 21.81 21.43
CA THR A 8 14.15 22.85 21.94
C THR A 8 14.88 23.43 23.15
N SER A 9 15.33 24.69 23.06
CA SER A 9 15.90 25.36 24.24
C SER A 9 14.86 25.36 25.36
N SER A 10 15.32 25.15 26.59
CA SER A 10 14.48 25.07 27.79
C SER A 10 13.80 26.40 28.15
N GLU A 11 14.20 27.50 27.54
CA GLU A 11 13.86 28.87 27.95
C GLU A 11 12.42 29.30 27.66
N ASP A 12 11.76 28.74 26.63
CA ASP A 12 10.41 29.19 26.23
C ASP A 12 9.28 28.28 26.76
N ARG A 13 9.61 27.26 27.58
CA ARG A 13 8.59 26.43 28.25
C ARG A 13 8.14 27.11 29.55
N LEU A 14 6.84 27.10 29.80
CA LEU A 14 6.31 27.58 31.07
C LEU A 14 6.72 26.65 32.22
N GLU A 15 6.99 27.21 33.39
CA GLU A 15 7.18 26.42 34.60
C GLU A 15 5.91 25.63 34.93
N GLN A 16 6.07 24.46 35.56
CA GLN A 16 4.92 23.58 35.86
C GLN A 16 3.87 24.25 36.76
N GLN A 17 4.30 25.13 37.67
CA GLN A 17 3.40 25.89 38.51
C GLN A 17 2.54 26.85 37.67
N GLU A 18 3.14 27.55 36.70
CA GLU A 18 2.41 28.45 35.80
C GLU A 18 1.48 27.69 34.84
N VAL A 19 1.91 26.52 34.33
CA VAL A 19 1.04 25.64 33.53
C VAL A 19 -0.20 25.25 34.32
N ARG A 20 -0.02 24.81 35.57
CA ARG A 20 -1.13 24.45 36.47
C ARG A 20 -2.02 25.66 36.74
N ARG A 21 -1.45 26.81 37.11
CA ARG A 21 -2.19 28.04 37.41
C ARG A 21 -3.10 28.44 36.25
N ARG A 22 -2.60 28.45 35.02
CA ARG A 22 -3.39 28.80 33.82
C ARG A 22 -4.47 27.77 33.49
N ILE A 23 -4.19 26.48 33.70
CA ILE A 23 -5.19 25.42 33.51
C ILE A 23 -6.31 25.58 34.54
N ASP A 24 -5.98 25.74 35.82
CA ASP A 24 -6.96 25.90 36.89
C ASP A 24 -7.78 27.21 36.70
N GLU A 25 -7.15 28.30 36.25
CA GLU A 25 -7.85 29.54 35.88
C GLU A 25 -8.84 29.34 34.72
N ALA A 26 -8.43 28.66 33.65
CA ALA A 26 -9.29 28.38 32.50
C ALA A 26 -10.46 27.44 32.87
N MET A 27 -10.22 26.47 33.75
CA MET A 27 -11.24 25.58 34.32
C MET A 27 -12.28 26.38 35.12
N ASN A 28 -11.84 27.26 36.00
CA ASN A 28 -12.73 28.06 36.85
C ASN A 28 -13.57 29.06 36.05
N ARG A 29 -12.95 29.70 35.04
CA ARG A 29 -13.63 30.65 34.15
C ARG A 29 -14.49 29.98 33.08
N LYS A 30 -14.45 28.64 32.97
CA LYS A 30 -15.15 27.84 31.95
C LYS A 30 -14.91 28.36 30.52
N VAL A 31 -13.66 28.72 30.21
CA VAL A 31 -13.30 29.30 28.91
C VAL A 31 -13.30 28.21 27.85
N PHE A 32 -14.39 28.11 27.10
CA PHE A 32 -14.52 27.23 25.94
C PHE A 32 -15.46 27.84 24.89
N PRO A 33 -15.15 27.80 23.59
CA PRO A 33 -13.94 27.23 22.98
C PRO A 33 -12.68 28.03 23.33
N PRO A 34 -11.50 27.39 23.36
CA PRO A 34 -10.29 28.05 23.81
C PRO A 34 -9.77 29.05 22.77
N ALA A 35 -9.56 30.29 23.19
CA ALA A 35 -8.89 31.32 22.41
C ALA A 35 -7.38 31.32 22.66
N ALA A 36 -6.60 31.70 21.64
CA ALA A 36 -5.18 31.96 21.82
C ALA A 36 -4.98 33.21 22.67
N GLN A 37 -4.31 33.06 23.80
CA GLN A 37 -3.87 34.18 24.63
C GLN A 37 -2.61 34.76 24.01
N ASN A 38 -2.77 35.72 23.08
CA ASN A 38 -1.61 36.40 22.51
C ASN A 38 -1.05 37.39 23.54
N PRO A 39 0.29 37.49 23.65
CA PRO A 39 0.89 38.52 24.50
C PRO A 39 0.52 39.94 24.10
N GLY A 40 0.28 40.19 22.80
CA GLY A 40 -0.09 41.52 22.29
C GLY A 40 -1.52 41.97 22.59
N ASP A 41 -2.40 41.07 23.04
CA ASP A 41 -3.80 41.38 23.36
C ASP A 41 -3.98 41.72 24.86
N ARG A 42 -2.89 41.68 25.64
CA ARG A 42 -2.93 41.94 27.09
C ARG A 42 -2.76 43.43 27.35
N HIS A 43 -3.76 44.04 28.00
CA HIS A 43 -3.74 45.43 28.46
C HIS A 43 -3.21 45.59 29.90
N ASP A 44 -2.90 44.49 30.59
CA ASP A 44 -2.43 44.50 31.97
C ASP A 44 -0.92 44.82 32.08
N ASN A 45 -0.48 45.17 33.30
CA ASN A 45 0.91 45.46 33.77
C ASN A 45 1.93 44.30 33.56
N SER A 46 1.80 43.53 32.48
CA SER A 46 2.76 42.51 32.09
C SER A 46 4.08 43.14 31.66
N LEU A 47 5.19 42.46 31.97
CA LEU A 47 6.52 42.88 31.54
C LEU A 47 6.54 43.04 30.01
N LEU A 48 7.00 44.18 29.49
CA LEU A 48 7.11 44.43 28.04
C LEU A 48 7.93 43.35 27.30
N SER A 49 8.86 42.71 28.00
CA SER A 49 9.64 41.57 27.48
C SER A 49 8.77 40.35 27.12
N SER A 50 7.60 40.19 27.75
CA SER A 50 6.68 39.09 27.49
C SER A 50 5.90 39.23 26.18
N LEU A 51 5.89 40.42 25.55
CA LEU A 51 5.21 40.69 24.28
C LEU A 51 5.70 39.78 23.13
N PHE A 52 6.97 39.38 23.18
CA PHE A 52 7.62 38.52 22.18
C PHE A 52 7.53 37.02 22.49
N SER A 53 6.86 36.63 23.58
CA SER A 53 6.67 35.23 23.98
C SER A 53 5.68 34.49 23.08
N TRP A 54 5.65 33.15 23.18
CA TRP A 54 4.71 32.33 22.42
C TRP A 54 3.29 32.48 22.97
N PRO A 55 2.26 32.64 22.10
CA PRO A 55 0.88 32.57 22.53
C PRO A 55 0.56 31.26 23.24
N VAL A 56 -0.35 31.31 24.21
CA VAL A 56 -0.74 30.17 25.01
C VAL A 56 -2.19 29.82 24.74
N ILE A 57 -2.47 28.54 24.50
CA ILE A 57 -3.80 27.99 24.34
C ILE A 57 -4.01 26.95 25.42
N VAL A 58 -5.09 27.09 26.18
CA VAL A 58 -5.43 26.19 27.29
C VAL A 58 -6.59 25.30 26.86
N TRP A 59 -6.31 24.02 26.60
CA TRP A 59 -7.30 23.03 26.18
C TRP A 59 -7.77 22.19 27.37
N VAL A 60 -8.93 22.57 27.89
CA VAL A 60 -9.56 21.98 29.08
C VAL A 60 -11.07 21.74 28.86
N PRO A 61 -11.47 20.91 27.89
CA PRO A 61 -12.87 20.69 27.55
C PRO A 61 -13.72 20.18 28.73
N GLU A 62 -13.10 19.55 29.72
CA GLU A 62 -13.72 19.11 30.96
C GLU A 62 -14.37 20.24 31.77
N CYS A 63 -14.04 21.51 31.52
CA CYS A 63 -14.69 22.67 32.16
C CYS A 63 -16.18 22.81 31.77
N LEU A 64 -16.60 22.19 30.67
CA LEU A 64 -18.00 22.13 30.25
C LEU A 64 -18.82 21.17 31.11
N ARG A 65 -18.18 20.27 31.88
CA ARG A 65 -18.86 19.27 32.70
C ARG A 65 -19.08 19.82 34.10
N ALA A 66 -20.25 19.53 34.68
CA ALA A 66 -20.58 19.96 36.04
C ALA A 66 -19.55 19.51 37.09
N SER A 67 -18.93 18.34 36.89
CA SER A 67 -17.91 17.78 37.78
C SER A 67 -16.50 18.29 37.52
N ASN A 68 -16.24 19.06 36.45
CA ASN A 68 -14.90 19.42 36.00
C ASN A 68 -13.96 18.22 35.76
N ILE A 69 -14.53 17.02 35.56
CA ILE A 69 -13.81 15.76 35.36
C ILE A 69 -14.15 15.23 33.97
N PRO A 70 -13.15 14.87 33.13
CA PRO A 70 -13.39 14.31 31.80
C PRO A 70 -14.02 12.91 31.89
N HIS A 71 -14.71 12.47 30.84
CA HIS A 71 -15.11 11.07 30.73
C HIS A 71 -13.91 10.16 30.42
N CYS A 72 -14.09 8.89 30.72
CA CYS A 72 -13.12 7.87 30.35
C CYS A 72 -13.23 7.55 28.86
N ILE A 73 -12.08 7.46 28.16
CA ILE A 73 -12.02 7.05 26.74
C ILE A 73 -12.42 5.59 26.50
N MET A 74 -12.53 4.77 27.56
CA MET A 74 -12.93 3.37 27.42
C MET A 74 -14.44 3.29 27.27
N PRO A 75 -14.96 2.72 26.16
CA PRO A 75 -16.40 2.55 25.98
C PRO A 75 -17.03 1.82 27.16
N GLY A 76 -18.12 2.37 27.70
CA GLY A 76 -18.87 1.79 28.82
C GLY A 76 -18.20 1.92 30.21
N CYS A 77 -17.05 2.59 30.33
CA CYS A 77 -16.38 2.76 31.62
C CYS A 77 -16.96 3.94 32.40
N SER A 78 -17.43 3.68 33.63
CA SER A 78 -17.96 4.68 34.56
C SER A 78 -16.92 5.26 35.53
N CYS A 79 -15.64 4.93 35.37
CA CYS A 79 -14.61 5.41 36.29
C CYS A 79 -14.43 6.93 36.19
N SER A 80 -14.18 7.61 37.31
CA SER A 80 -13.79 9.03 37.35
C SER A 80 -12.28 9.15 37.21
N PRO A 81 -11.76 9.63 36.06
CA PRO A 81 -10.32 9.75 35.85
C PRO A 81 -9.72 10.78 36.81
N ARG A 82 -8.53 10.49 37.33
CA ARG A 82 -7.78 11.42 38.20
C ARG A 82 -6.71 12.14 37.40
N VAL A 83 -6.47 13.40 37.74
CA VAL A 83 -5.34 14.16 37.15
C VAL A 83 -4.05 13.43 37.49
N LYS A 84 -3.27 13.11 36.46
CA LYS A 84 -1.93 12.53 36.60
C LYS A 84 -0.87 13.60 36.44
N GLU A 85 -1.02 14.46 35.44
CA GLU A 85 -0.01 15.44 35.10
C GLU A 85 -0.61 16.58 34.27
N TYR A 86 -0.20 17.81 34.57
CA TYR A 86 -0.44 18.96 33.70
C TYR A 86 0.63 18.99 32.61
N LYS A 87 0.22 19.11 31.35
CA LYS A 87 1.11 19.00 30.20
C LYS A 87 1.08 20.29 29.39
N GLN A 88 2.21 20.52 28.72
CA GLN A 88 2.35 21.54 27.69
C GLN A 88 2.99 20.90 26.45
N ARG A 89 2.65 21.40 25.26
CA ARG A 89 3.27 20.99 24.00
C ARG A 89 3.38 22.19 23.07
N VAL A 90 4.48 22.26 22.33
CA VAL A 90 4.64 23.24 21.26
C VAL A 90 3.84 22.82 20.04
N VAL A 91 3.09 23.75 19.47
CA VAL A 91 2.35 23.57 18.23
C VAL A 91 2.80 24.62 17.21
N GLU A 92 2.94 24.19 15.95
CA GLU A 92 3.32 25.07 14.85
C GLU A 92 2.07 25.75 14.29
N ASP A 93 2.17 27.06 14.12
CA ASP A 93 1.13 27.90 13.53
C ASP A 93 1.72 28.80 12.43
N VAL A 94 0.86 29.43 11.63
CA VAL A 94 1.27 30.21 10.45
C VAL A 94 2.15 31.39 10.84
N HIS A 95 1.73 32.15 11.84
CA HIS A 95 2.37 33.40 12.22
C HIS A 95 3.35 33.26 13.40
N THR A 96 3.35 32.13 14.11
CA THR A 96 4.17 31.91 15.31
C THR A 96 4.20 30.44 15.70
N LYS A 97 4.86 30.12 16.81
CA LYS A 97 4.65 28.89 17.58
C LYS A 97 3.78 29.20 18.79
N CYS A 98 2.92 28.25 19.17
CA CYS A 98 2.05 28.38 20.33
C CYS A 98 2.36 27.27 21.35
N LEU A 99 2.04 27.53 22.62
CA LEU A 99 2.03 26.52 23.68
C LEU A 99 0.60 26.04 23.91
N LEU A 100 0.37 24.76 23.66
CA LEU A 100 -0.86 24.05 24.00
C LEU A 100 -0.73 23.44 25.40
N LEU A 101 -1.51 23.95 26.35
CA LEU A 101 -1.64 23.41 27.71
C LEU A 101 -2.82 22.46 27.77
N TYR A 102 -2.67 21.29 28.40
CA TYR A 102 -3.71 20.27 28.51
C TYR A 102 -3.43 19.35 29.69
N VAL A 103 -4.43 18.53 30.06
CA VAL A 103 -4.31 17.62 31.20
C VAL A 103 -4.18 16.16 30.75
N LYS A 104 -3.30 15.42 31.43
CA LYS A 104 -3.17 13.97 31.32
C LYS A 104 -3.85 13.32 32.51
N TYR A 105 -4.74 12.39 32.24
CA TYR A 105 -5.53 11.68 33.23
C TYR A 105 -5.09 10.23 33.38
N GLN A 106 -5.30 9.69 34.58
CA GLN A 106 -5.16 8.29 34.93
C GLN A 106 -6.53 7.68 35.23
N ARG A 107 -6.80 6.54 34.61
CA ARG A 107 -8.01 5.75 34.86
C ARG A 107 -7.93 5.09 36.23
N THR A 108 -9.07 5.05 36.92
CA THR A 108 -9.22 4.55 38.29
C THR A 108 -9.87 3.16 38.39
N GLY A 109 -10.31 2.56 37.26
CA GLY A 109 -10.87 1.19 37.19
C GLY A 109 -9.84 0.07 37.00
N GLU A 110 -10.31 -1.18 36.82
CA GLU A 110 -9.49 -2.41 36.73
C GLU A 110 -8.37 -2.32 35.68
N THR A 111 -8.64 -1.71 34.52
CA THR A 111 -7.61 -1.44 33.51
C THR A 111 -6.88 -0.14 33.80
N LYS A 112 -5.78 -0.21 34.57
CA LYS A 112 -4.89 0.93 34.77
C LYS A 112 -4.36 1.45 33.43
N GLY A 113 -4.43 2.76 33.19
CA GLY A 113 -3.86 3.39 32.00
C GLY A 113 -4.11 4.89 31.98
N CYS A 114 -3.47 5.60 31.04
CA CYS A 114 -3.55 7.05 30.95
C CYS A 114 -4.04 7.50 29.58
N PHE A 115 -4.72 8.64 29.56
CA PHE A 115 -5.08 9.34 28.33
C PHE A 115 -4.94 10.85 28.55
N SER A 116 -4.95 11.60 27.47
CA SER A 116 -4.94 13.07 27.50
C SER A 116 -6.12 13.59 26.71
N THR A 117 -6.61 14.77 27.03
CA THR A 117 -7.76 15.41 26.35
C THR A 117 -7.44 15.83 24.91
N VAL A 118 -6.17 15.76 24.50
CA VAL A 118 -5.68 15.99 23.14
C VAL A 118 -5.46 14.69 22.34
N ASN A 119 -5.78 13.53 22.92
CA ASN A 119 -5.71 12.25 22.20
C ASN A 119 -6.83 12.18 21.16
N ALA A 120 -6.53 11.58 19.99
CA ALA A 120 -7.50 11.43 18.91
C ALA A 120 -8.78 10.74 19.38
N ASP A 121 -8.68 9.64 20.12
CA ASP A 121 -9.84 8.89 20.65
C ASP A 121 -10.70 9.74 21.59
N TYR A 122 -10.09 10.65 22.36
CA TYR A 122 -10.83 11.55 23.25
C TYR A 122 -11.52 12.65 22.44
N ILE A 123 -10.80 13.31 21.52
CA ILE A 123 -11.36 14.37 20.68
C ILE A 123 -12.51 13.83 19.80
N GLN A 124 -12.39 12.60 19.30
CA GLN A 124 -13.40 11.95 18.46
C GLN A 124 -14.60 11.40 19.23
N SER A 125 -14.53 11.35 20.57
CA SER A 125 -15.62 10.82 21.39
C SER A 125 -16.85 11.75 21.45
N GLU A 126 -16.65 13.04 21.18
CA GLU A 126 -17.71 14.06 21.19
C GLU A 126 -17.53 15.02 20.01
N ALA A 127 -18.60 15.25 19.24
CA ALA A 127 -18.56 16.08 18.04
C ALA A 127 -18.09 17.51 18.32
N GLY A 128 -18.53 18.12 19.43
CA GLY A 128 -18.14 19.47 19.82
C GLY A 128 -16.63 19.61 20.04
N LEU A 129 -15.98 18.57 20.58
CA LEU A 129 -14.54 18.57 20.80
C LEU A 129 -13.77 18.54 19.47
N LEU A 130 -14.20 17.69 18.53
CA LEU A 130 -13.59 17.59 17.21
C LEU A 130 -13.68 18.91 16.41
N MET A 131 -14.82 19.58 16.51
CA MET A 131 -15.06 20.85 15.83
C MET A 131 -14.19 21.98 16.39
N HIS A 132 -14.15 22.12 17.71
CA HIS A 132 -13.43 23.22 18.36
C HIS A 132 -11.94 22.97 18.54
N PHE A 133 -11.46 21.74 18.41
CA PHE A 133 -10.03 21.46 18.52
C PHE A 133 -9.27 22.03 17.31
N PRO A 134 -8.35 23.01 17.49
CA PRO A 134 -7.80 23.77 16.37
C PRO A 134 -6.53 23.13 15.77
N PHE A 135 -6.12 21.95 16.26
CA PHE A 135 -4.85 21.34 15.92
C PHE A 135 -4.98 19.95 15.30
N VAL A 136 -3.98 19.58 14.49
CA VAL A 136 -3.68 18.21 14.11
C VAL A 136 -2.47 17.76 14.93
N MET A 137 -2.67 16.78 15.82
CA MET A 137 -1.64 16.31 16.74
C MET A 137 -0.80 15.19 16.13
N SER A 138 0.51 15.22 16.39
CA SER A 138 1.44 14.13 16.08
C SER A 138 2.09 13.60 17.35
N LYS A 139 2.89 12.53 17.23
CA LYS A 139 3.67 12.00 18.37
C LYS A 139 4.68 13.02 18.91
N LYS A 140 5.22 13.88 18.04
CA LYS A 140 6.33 14.81 18.35
C LYS A 140 5.89 16.27 18.56
N GLY A 141 4.67 16.65 18.17
CA GLY A 141 4.21 18.04 18.22
C GLY A 141 2.73 18.17 17.85
N GLY A 142 2.34 19.36 17.38
CA GLY A 142 1.04 19.60 16.75
C GLY A 142 1.14 20.72 15.72
N PHE A 143 0.15 20.82 14.85
CA PHE A 143 0.07 21.80 13.77
C PHE A 143 -1.31 22.42 13.81
N SER A 144 -1.44 23.75 13.66
CA SER A 144 -2.76 24.36 13.47
C SER A 144 -3.39 23.86 12.16
N LYS A 145 -4.72 23.82 12.11
CA LYS A 145 -5.46 23.45 10.89
C LYS A 145 -5.06 24.36 9.71
N GLU A 146 -4.95 25.67 9.94
CA GLU A 146 -4.48 26.65 8.94
C GLU A 146 -3.04 26.36 8.46
N PHE A 147 -2.15 25.97 9.38
CA PHE A 147 -0.79 25.57 8.99
C PHE A 147 -0.79 24.31 8.12
N MET A 148 -1.66 23.34 8.43
CA MET A 148 -1.81 22.12 7.64
C MET A 148 -2.40 22.39 6.25
N GLU A 149 -3.27 23.38 6.10
CA GLU A 149 -3.79 23.84 4.80
C GLU A 149 -2.65 24.39 3.93
N LEU A 150 -1.80 25.28 4.47
CA LEU A 150 -0.63 25.78 3.74
C LEU A 150 0.36 24.67 3.37
N ILE A 151 0.54 23.68 4.25
CA ILE A 151 1.33 22.49 3.92
C ILE A 151 0.68 21.73 2.77
N HIS A 152 -0.64 21.55 2.79
CA HIS A 152 -1.37 20.85 1.73
C HIS A 152 -1.22 21.57 0.38
N GLU A 153 -1.42 22.87 0.33
CA GLU A 153 -1.21 23.70 -0.87
C GLU A 153 0.23 23.60 -1.36
N GLY A 154 1.20 23.71 -0.46
CA GLY A 154 2.62 23.56 -0.77
C GLY A 154 2.94 22.21 -1.40
N MET A 155 2.43 21.12 -0.80
CA MET A 155 2.61 19.75 -1.30
C MET A 155 1.98 19.53 -2.68
N MET A 156 0.81 20.12 -2.92
CA MET A 156 0.08 20.04 -4.18
C MET A 156 0.55 21.07 -5.23
N SER A 157 1.47 21.97 -4.89
CA SER A 157 2.07 22.93 -5.83
C SER A 157 3.23 22.32 -6.62
N PRO A 158 3.64 22.87 -7.78
CA PRO A 158 4.85 22.45 -8.50
C PRO A 158 6.14 22.58 -7.69
N HIS A 159 6.26 23.64 -6.88
CA HIS A 159 7.47 24.00 -6.13
C HIS A 159 7.61 23.24 -4.79
N GLY A 160 6.58 22.53 -4.35
CA GLY A 160 6.61 21.80 -3.09
C GLY A 160 6.65 22.72 -1.87
N LEU A 161 7.20 22.22 -0.77
CA LEU A 161 7.22 22.94 0.51
C LEU A 161 8.31 24.00 0.62
N SER A 162 9.24 24.11 -0.33
CA SER A 162 10.34 25.08 -0.21
C SER A 162 9.82 26.50 -0.14
N SER A 163 8.94 26.88 -1.08
CA SER A 163 8.29 28.19 -1.09
C SER A 163 7.37 28.39 0.12
N THR A 164 6.70 27.33 0.59
CA THR A 164 5.85 27.36 1.79
C THR A 164 6.66 27.70 3.05
N VAL A 165 7.82 27.07 3.23
CA VAL A 165 8.71 27.34 4.37
C VAL A 165 9.19 28.79 4.36
N ASP A 166 9.63 29.30 3.21
CA ASP A 166 10.10 30.69 3.09
C ASP A 166 8.96 31.71 3.25
N HIS A 167 7.75 31.36 2.81
CA HIS A 167 6.55 32.15 3.05
C HIS A 167 6.20 32.24 4.54
N ILE A 168 6.29 31.12 5.26
CA ILE A 168 6.07 31.09 6.71
C ILE A 168 7.14 31.93 7.43
N ARG A 169 8.42 31.79 7.07
CA ARG A 169 9.50 32.62 7.65
C ARG A 169 9.21 34.11 7.51
N ARG A 170 8.85 34.56 6.29
CA ARG A 170 8.46 35.95 6.02
C ARG A 170 7.24 36.39 6.84
N ARG A 171 6.23 35.53 7.00
CA ARG A 171 5.05 35.83 7.84
C ARG A 171 5.42 35.99 9.32
N ARG A 172 6.34 35.17 9.83
CA ARG A 172 6.82 35.25 11.23
C ARG A 172 7.70 36.48 11.47
N GLU A 173 8.56 36.82 10.51
CA GLU A 173 9.34 38.06 10.54
C GLU A 173 8.45 39.31 10.45
N LYS A 174 7.42 39.31 9.60
CA LYS A 174 6.42 40.39 9.57
C LYS A 174 5.71 40.56 10.91
N ARG A 175 5.42 39.46 11.63
CA ARG A 175 4.86 39.51 12.99
C ARG A 175 5.82 40.18 13.98
N TYR A 176 7.12 39.92 13.89
CA TYR A 176 8.12 40.57 14.75
C TYR A 176 8.02 42.10 14.65
N TYR A 177 7.99 42.66 13.44
CA TYR A 177 7.89 44.11 13.26
C TYR A 177 6.57 44.69 13.78
N LYS A 178 5.46 43.95 13.67
CA LYS A 178 4.20 44.35 14.30
C LYS A 178 4.30 44.41 15.83
N LEU A 179 4.92 43.40 16.45
CA LEU A 179 5.15 43.37 17.89
C LEU A 179 6.13 44.47 18.33
N LEU A 180 7.13 44.78 17.51
CA LEU A 180 8.06 45.87 17.78
C LEU A 180 7.38 47.24 17.74
N CYS A 181 6.42 47.46 16.84
CA CYS A 181 5.60 48.67 16.83
C CYS A 181 4.76 48.79 18.12
N LEU A 182 4.10 47.70 18.55
CA LEU A 182 3.34 47.67 19.81
C LEU A 182 4.25 47.91 21.02
N PHE A 183 5.45 47.32 21.02
CA PHE A 183 6.45 47.56 22.04
C PHE A 183 6.80 49.05 22.12
N GLY A 184 7.09 49.68 20.98
CA GLY A 184 7.42 51.11 20.91
C GLY A 184 6.30 52.01 21.41
N ASP A 185 5.05 51.71 21.03
CA ASP A 185 3.86 52.43 21.50
C ASP A 185 3.70 52.32 23.03
N GLN A 186 3.80 51.12 23.59
CA GLN A 186 3.72 50.91 25.04
C GLN A 186 4.85 51.59 25.81
N VAL A 187 6.08 51.57 25.28
CA VAL A 187 7.20 52.32 25.87
C VAL A 187 6.91 53.82 25.88
N GLY A 188 6.39 54.35 24.77
CA GLY A 188 5.99 55.76 24.67
C GLY A 188 4.94 56.14 25.71
N GLN A 189 3.90 55.32 25.85
CA GLN A 189 2.84 55.53 26.86
C GLN A 189 3.37 55.48 28.29
N LEU A 190 4.25 54.51 28.61
CA LEU A 190 4.86 54.41 29.93
C LEU A 190 5.77 55.60 30.24
N GLN A 191 6.53 56.10 29.27
CA GLN A 191 7.38 57.28 29.42
C GLN A 191 6.57 58.58 29.61
N LEU A 192 5.37 58.67 29.01
CA LEU A 192 4.45 59.78 29.30
C LEU A 192 3.96 59.75 30.75
N SER A 193 3.67 58.56 31.30
CA SER A 193 3.25 58.40 32.69
C SER A 193 4.40 58.51 33.71
N ASN A 194 5.61 58.10 33.32
CA ASN A 194 6.82 58.13 34.13
C ASN A 194 8.04 58.45 33.23
N ARG A 195 8.49 59.71 33.24
CA ARG A 195 9.62 60.17 32.43
C ARG A 195 10.95 59.46 32.71
N THR A 196 11.09 58.81 33.86
CA THR A 196 12.30 58.05 34.23
C THR A 196 12.22 56.57 33.87
N TYR A 197 11.15 56.13 33.19
CA TYR A 197 10.99 54.74 32.80
C TYR A 197 12.08 54.29 31.82
N LEU A 198 12.82 53.26 32.22
CA LEU A 198 13.81 52.59 31.39
C LEU A 198 13.21 51.31 30.81
N ALA A 199 12.98 51.31 29.49
CA ALA A 199 12.44 50.15 28.81
C ALA A 199 13.49 49.02 28.72
N PRO A 200 13.09 47.75 28.83
CA PRO A 200 13.97 46.62 28.53
C PRO A 200 14.36 46.61 27.03
N SER A 201 15.49 46.01 26.68
CA SER A 201 15.83 45.83 25.26
C SER A 201 14.94 44.76 24.62
N PRO A 202 14.24 45.06 23.51
CA PRO A 202 13.53 44.02 22.76
C PRO A 202 14.53 43.05 22.13
N PRO A 203 14.14 41.78 21.89
CA PRO A 203 15.00 40.84 21.15
C PRO A 203 15.25 41.36 19.74
N SER A 204 16.43 41.08 19.17
CA SER A 204 16.70 41.39 17.77
C SER A 204 15.86 40.51 16.83
N VAL A 205 15.68 40.95 15.57
CA VAL A 205 14.97 40.15 14.55
C VAL A 205 15.60 38.76 14.38
N GLY A 206 16.93 38.65 14.43
CA GLY A 206 17.63 37.37 14.35
C GLY A 206 17.35 36.47 15.55
N GLN A 207 17.36 37.03 16.76
CA GLN A 207 17.01 36.30 17.99
C GLN A 207 15.55 35.81 17.93
N TYR A 208 14.60 36.66 17.57
CA TYR A 208 13.20 36.27 17.42
C TYR A 208 13.00 35.21 16.33
N CYS A 209 13.55 35.41 15.14
CA CYS A 209 13.40 34.48 14.01
C CYS A 209 14.03 33.12 14.28
N SER A 210 15.14 33.05 15.03
CA SER A 210 15.74 31.77 15.42
C SER A 210 14.80 30.94 16.32
N LYS A 211 14.15 31.56 17.31
CA LYS A 211 13.13 30.92 18.17
C LYS A 211 11.88 30.52 17.38
N GLN A 212 11.49 31.38 16.44
CA GLN A 212 10.29 31.23 15.61
C GLN A 212 10.55 30.50 14.29
N ASN A 213 11.69 29.84 14.10
CA ASN A 213 11.96 29.14 12.84
C ASN A 213 10.93 28.01 12.62
N PRO A 214 10.24 27.96 11.46
CA PRO A 214 9.30 26.88 11.17
C PRO A 214 9.99 25.52 11.11
N VAL A 215 9.22 24.46 11.36
CA VAL A 215 9.69 23.10 11.12
C VAL A 215 10.12 22.92 9.65
N GLY A 216 11.11 22.04 9.44
CA GLY A 216 11.60 21.75 8.10
C GLY A 216 10.58 21.00 7.22
N ALA A 217 10.82 21.04 5.91
CA ALA A 217 9.97 20.41 4.90
C ALA A 217 9.77 18.89 5.12
N GLU A 218 10.76 18.19 5.70
CA GLU A 218 10.65 16.77 6.04
C GLU A 218 9.55 16.51 7.09
N THR A 219 9.58 17.26 8.20
CA THR A 219 8.57 17.17 9.26
C THR A 219 7.18 17.53 8.75
N MET A 220 7.08 18.59 7.93
CA MET A 220 5.83 18.98 7.29
C MET A 220 5.30 17.88 6.35
N SER A 221 6.18 17.27 5.54
CA SER A 221 5.80 16.17 4.64
C SER A 221 5.30 14.95 5.41
N ALA A 222 5.96 14.60 6.53
CA ALA A 222 5.54 13.49 7.38
C ALA A 222 4.17 13.76 8.02
N ALA A 223 3.94 14.97 8.52
CA ALA A 223 2.65 15.38 9.07
C ALA A 223 1.55 15.32 7.99
N TRP A 224 1.83 15.81 6.79
CA TRP A 224 0.91 15.76 5.65
C TRP A 224 0.58 14.32 5.22
N MET A 225 1.57 13.43 5.17
CA MET A 225 1.33 12.02 4.85
C MET A 225 0.43 11.33 5.90
N GLN A 226 0.59 11.71 7.17
CA GLN A 226 -0.27 11.20 8.24
C GLN A 226 -1.70 11.74 8.13
N SER A 227 -1.86 13.05 7.91
CA SER A 227 -3.19 13.68 7.84
C SER A 227 -3.96 13.31 6.57
N THR A 228 -3.27 13.01 5.47
CA THR A 228 -3.88 12.68 4.18
C THR A 228 -4.04 11.17 3.96
N ASN A 229 -3.81 10.34 4.97
CA ASN A 229 -3.79 8.88 4.85
C ASN A 229 -5.07 8.27 4.23
N ILE A 230 -6.23 8.90 4.48
CA ILE A 230 -7.55 8.46 4.04
C ILE A 230 -7.82 8.73 2.56
N TYR A 231 -7.20 9.76 1.96
CA TYR A 231 -7.46 10.18 0.58
C TYR A 231 -7.25 9.06 -0.43
N SER A 232 -6.20 8.24 -0.26
CA SER A 232 -5.97 7.08 -1.13
C SER A 232 -7.12 6.08 -1.10
N SER A 233 -7.71 5.86 0.07
CA SER A 233 -8.78 4.88 0.23
C SER A 233 -10.09 5.42 -0.32
N LEU A 234 -10.36 6.72 -0.15
CA LEU A 234 -11.48 7.41 -0.80
C LEU A 234 -11.33 7.43 -2.32
N CYS A 235 -10.12 7.66 -2.82
CA CYS A 235 -9.82 7.61 -4.24
C CYS A 235 -10.13 6.22 -4.83
N GLU A 236 -9.68 5.15 -4.16
CA GLU A 236 -10.00 3.77 -4.55
C GLU A 236 -11.50 3.50 -4.54
N GLN A 237 -12.18 3.94 -3.48
CA GLN A 237 -13.62 3.76 -3.32
C GLN A 237 -14.40 4.48 -4.43
N VAL A 238 -14.05 5.74 -4.74
CA VAL A 238 -14.67 6.51 -5.83
C VAL A 238 -14.40 5.83 -7.17
N MET A 239 -13.16 5.48 -7.51
CA MET A 239 -12.87 4.80 -8.78
C MET A 239 -13.69 3.51 -8.94
N SER A 240 -13.83 2.73 -7.86
CA SER A 240 -14.57 1.46 -7.88
C SER A 240 -16.08 1.61 -8.06
N SER A 241 -16.65 2.81 -7.83
CA SER A 241 -18.07 3.08 -8.07
C SER A 241 -18.35 3.69 -9.44
N LEU A 242 -17.31 4.08 -10.18
CA LEU A 242 -17.47 4.66 -11.52
C LEU A 242 -17.91 3.62 -12.53
N LYS A 243 -18.72 4.07 -13.49
CA LYS A 243 -19.21 3.27 -14.60
C LYS A 243 -18.59 3.71 -15.91
N VAL A 244 -18.50 2.75 -16.83
CA VAL A 244 -18.12 2.95 -18.22
C VAL A 244 -19.33 2.60 -19.09
N ARG A 245 -19.90 3.61 -19.74
CA ARG A 245 -21.10 3.43 -20.57
C ARG A 245 -20.77 3.18 -22.03
N LYS A 246 -19.77 3.88 -22.57
CA LYS A 246 -19.45 3.85 -24.01
C LYS A 246 -17.99 3.53 -24.30
N ALA A 247 -17.07 4.15 -23.58
CA ALA A 247 -15.66 4.17 -23.96
C ALA A 247 -14.70 4.13 -22.77
N LEU A 248 -13.65 3.32 -22.89
CA LEU A 248 -12.53 3.27 -21.95
C LEU A 248 -11.22 3.58 -22.68
N ARG A 249 -10.60 4.71 -22.36
CA ARG A 249 -9.29 5.13 -22.90
C ARG A 249 -8.19 4.58 -22.02
N VAL A 250 -7.11 4.09 -22.63
CA VAL A 250 -5.98 3.48 -21.94
C VAL A 250 -4.71 4.15 -22.41
N ASP A 251 -3.91 4.69 -21.49
CA ASP A 251 -2.65 5.36 -21.83
C ASP A 251 -1.57 5.17 -20.75
N HIS A 252 -0.32 5.16 -21.19
CA HIS A 252 0.87 5.05 -20.33
C HIS A 252 1.63 6.38 -20.27
N SER A 253 2.02 6.78 -19.05
CA SER A 253 2.89 7.95 -18.86
C SER A 253 4.17 7.62 -18.13
N VAL A 254 5.30 7.94 -18.76
CA VAL A 254 6.65 7.76 -18.20
C VAL A 254 7.06 8.95 -17.32
N LYS A 255 6.60 10.16 -17.66
CA LYS A 255 7.10 11.42 -17.07
C LYS A 255 6.84 11.49 -15.56
N PHE A 256 5.68 11.03 -15.10
CA PHE A 256 5.35 10.96 -13.69
C PHE A 256 6.30 10.03 -12.93
N CYS A 257 6.48 8.79 -13.39
CA CYS A 257 7.33 7.79 -12.72
C CYS A 257 8.81 8.20 -12.68
N LYS A 258 9.32 8.92 -13.69
CA LYS A 258 10.69 9.46 -13.69
C LYS A 258 10.99 10.38 -12.50
N ARG A 259 9.95 11.03 -11.96
CA ARG A 259 10.07 11.97 -10.83
C ARG A 259 9.89 11.32 -9.47
N LEU A 260 9.42 10.07 -9.44
CA LEU A 260 9.35 9.27 -8.23
C LEU A 260 10.73 8.69 -7.94
N LYS A 261 11.22 8.93 -6.73
CA LYS A 261 12.52 8.47 -6.26
C LYS A 261 12.37 7.60 -5.01
N VAL A 262 13.31 6.69 -4.85
CA VAL A 262 13.49 5.87 -3.65
C VAL A 262 14.78 6.31 -2.97
N TRP A 263 14.77 6.33 -1.65
CA TRP A 263 15.93 6.59 -0.82
C TRP A 263 16.30 5.29 -0.12
N PRO A 264 17.28 4.54 -0.65
CA PRO A 264 17.82 3.40 0.08
C PRO A 264 18.38 3.91 1.42
N SER A 265 17.89 3.34 2.52
CA SER A 265 18.29 3.77 3.85
C SER A 265 19.82 3.75 3.99
N GLY A 266 20.41 4.90 4.30
CA GLY A 266 21.85 5.02 4.62
C GLY A 266 22.78 5.44 3.48
N THR A 267 22.34 5.54 2.22
CA THR A 267 23.23 5.96 1.11
C THR A 267 23.15 7.46 0.79
N GLY A 268 22.06 8.13 1.19
CA GLY A 268 21.79 9.54 0.84
C GLY A 268 21.55 9.78 -0.66
N LYS A 269 21.69 8.75 -1.50
CA LYS A 269 21.55 8.85 -2.96
C LYS A 269 20.11 8.56 -3.37
N ARG A 270 19.62 9.36 -4.33
CA ARG A 270 18.29 9.19 -4.94
C ARG A 270 18.39 8.16 -6.04
N GLU A 271 17.56 7.12 -5.97
CA GLU A 271 17.46 6.11 -7.01
C GLU A 271 16.08 6.16 -7.67
N SER A 272 16.03 5.83 -8.96
CA SER A 272 14.76 5.66 -9.67
C SER A 272 14.18 4.28 -9.34
N MET A 273 12.85 4.16 -9.36
CA MET A 273 12.21 2.86 -9.19
C MET A 273 12.55 1.93 -10.36
N SER A 274 13.28 0.84 -10.10
CA SER A 274 13.65 -0.15 -11.12
C SER A 274 12.43 -0.85 -11.72
N ASP A 275 11.44 -1.10 -10.86
CA ASP A 275 10.25 -1.87 -11.20
C ASP A 275 9.07 -1.01 -11.67
N ALA A 276 9.13 0.31 -11.52
CA ALA A 276 8.02 1.22 -11.82
C ALA A 276 8.45 2.37 -12.72
N LYS A 277 8.40 2.12 -14.03
CA LYS A 277 8.86 3.04 -15.07
C LYS A 277 7.73 3.83 -15.72
N MET A 278 6.50 3.32 -15.66
CA MET A 278 5.33 3.91 -16.32
C MET A 278 4.13 3.92 -15.38
N LEU A 279 3.23 4.87 -15.58
CA LEU A 279 1.92 4.97 -14.95
C LEU A 279 0.87 4.72 -16.03
N LEU A 280 0.18 3.58 -15.95
CA LEU A 280 -0.97 3.25 -16.76
C LEU A 280 -2.22 3.85 -16.12
N LEU A 281 -2.97 4.64 -16.89
CA LEU A 281 -4.27 5.17 -16.49
C LEU A 281 -5.35 4.64 -17.44
N VAL A 282 -6.54 4.43 -16.87
CA VAL A 282 -7.73 4.13 -17.65
C VAL A 282 -8.83 5.13 -17.34
N GLN A 283 -9.44 5.69 -18.38
CA GLN A 283 -10.36 6.83 -18.29
C GLN A 283 -11.66 6.53 -19.06
N ASN A 284 -12.82 6.76 -18.45
CA ASN A 284 -14.11 6.52 -19.12
C ASN A 284 -14.49 7.63 -20.09
N GLU A 285 -15.64 7.48 -20.75
CA GLU A 285 -16.12 8.35 -21.82
C GLU A 285 -16.17 9.84 -21.45
N ILE A 286 -16.55 10.20 -20.22
CA ILE A 286 -16.66 11.60 -19.77
C ILE A 286 -15.37 12.16 -19.15
N GLY A 287 -14.31 11.36 -19.09
CA GLY A 287 -13.01 11.80 -18.63
C GLY A 287 -12.67 11.46 -17.17
N GLN A 288 -13.43 10.61 -16.49
CA GLN A 288 -13.10 10.16 -15.13
C GLN A 288 -12.06 9.04 -15.18
N ILE A 289 -11.07 9.07 -14.29
CA ILE A 289 -10.09 8.00 -14.13
C ILE A 289 -10.77 6.86 -13.36
N VAL A 290 -10.99 5.72 -14.01
CA VAL A 290 -11.64 4.54 -13.41
C VAL A 290 -10.64 3.53 -12.85
N GLY A 291 -9.35 3.71 -13.18
CA GLY A 291 -8.28 2.85 -12.68
C GLY A 291 -6.91 3.44 -12.98
N ARG A 292 -5.94 3.06 -12.14
CA ARG A 292 -4.53 3.44 -12.27
C ARG A 292 -3.64 2.27 -11.91
N ARG A 293 -2.44 2.24 -12.48
CA ARG A 293 -1.44 1.22 -12.15
C ARG A 293 -0.02 1.64 -12.50
N LEU A 294 0.96 1.28 -11.66
CA LEU A 294 2.37 1.40 -12.02
C LEU A 294 2.82 0.16 -12.80
N THR A 295 3.52 0.35 -13.90
CA THR A 295 4.02 -0.73 -14.76
C THR A 295 5.54 -0.67 -14.97
N ARG A 296 6.16 -1.83 -15.23
CA ARG A 296 7.59 -1.96 -15.56
C ARG A 296 7.90 -1.46 -16.98
N SER A 297 6.95 -1.67 -17.87
CA SER A 297 6.96 -1.34 -19.30
C SER A 297 5.50 -1.38 -19.80
N GLU A 298 5.30 -1.29 -21.10
CA GLU A 298 4.03 -1.59 -21.79
C GLU A 298 3.76 -3.12 -21.78
N ASN A 299 3.89 -3.76 -20.62
CA ASN A 299 3.68 -5.19 -20.44
C ASN A 299 2.18 -5.52 -20.43
N HIS A 300 1.77 -6.43 -21.31
CA HIS A 300 0.39 -6.90 -21.41
C HIS A 300 -0.16 -7.50 -20.12
N ASP A 301 0.66 -8.10 -19.25
CA ASP A 301 0.18 -8.71 -17.99
C ASP A 301 -0.30 -7.67 -16.98
N GLU A 302 0.45 -6.58 -16.78
CA GLU A 302 0.05 -5.53 -15.84
C GLU A 302 -1.16 -4.74 -16.37
N THR A 303 -1.22 -4.52 -17.69
CA THR A 303 -2.40 -3.98 -18.38
C THR A 303 -3.60 -4.90 -18.24
N ARG A 304 -3.43 -6.22 -18.43
CA ARG A 304 -4.48 -7.23 -18.27
C ARG A 304 -5.13 -7.16 -16.91
N GLU A 305 -4.31 -7.13 -15.86
CA GLU A 305 -4.81 -7.12 -14.50
C GLU A 305 -5.56 -5.83 -14.16
N LEU A 306 -5.13 -4.68 -14.69
CA LEU A 306 -5.91 -3.44 -14.54
C LEU A 306 -7.25 -3.55 -15.27
N LEU A 307 -7.28 -4.06 -16.50
CA LEU A 307 -8.51 -4.26 -17.26
C LEU A 307 -9.46 -5.25 -16.56
N LEU A 308 -8.94 -6.34 -15.98
CA LEU A 308 -9.71 -7.27 -15.16
C LEU A 308 -10.30 -6.59 -13.92
N HIS A 309 -9.53 -5.70 -13.28
CA HIS A 309 -10.01 -4.95 -12.11
C HIS A 309 -11.18 -4.02 -12.49
N VAL A 310 -11.07 -3.30 -13.60
CA VAL A 310 -12.13 -2.37 -14.05
C VAL A 310 -13.22 -3.04 -14.89
N ARG A 311 -13.15 -4.36 -15.13
CA ARG A 311 -14.12 -5.10 -15.95
C ARG A 311 -15.56 -4.89 -15.46
N SER A 312 -15.75 -4.89 -14.14
CA SER A 312 -17.06 -4.66 -13.54
C SER A 312 -17.62 -3.26 -13.81
N ALA A 313 -16.81 -2.26 -14.15
CA ALA A 313 -17.30 -0.91 -14.46
C ALA A 313 -18.16 -0.86 -15.74
N PHE A 314 -18.03 -1.85 -16.63
CA PHE A 314 -18.88 -2.00 -17.82
C PHE A 314 -20.24 -2.66 -17.53
N SER A 315 -20.52 -3.08 -16.29
CA SER A 315 -21.76 -3.75 -15.92
C SER A 315 -22.93 -2.75 -15.82
N GLY A 316 -23.64 -2.58 -16.92
CA GLY A 316 -24.89 -1.82 -17.01
C GLY A 316 -25.75 -2.40 -18.13
N THR A 317 -27.08 -2.35 -17.94
CA THR A 317 -28.13 -2.79 -18.88
C THR A 317 -28.27 -1.91 -20.12
N GLU A 318 -27.40 -0.92 -20.29
CA GLU A 318 -27.40 -0.02 -21.44
C GLU A 318 -27.03 -0.82 -22.71
N SER A 319 -28.03 -0.97 -23.57
CA SER A 319 -27.88 -1.58 -24.90
C SER A 319 -27.03 -0.66 -25.76
N GLY A 320 -25.84 -1.11 -26.15
CA GLY A 320 -24.96 -0.34 -27.00
C GLY A 320 -23.54 -0.90 -27.07
N SER A 321 -22.92 -0.73 -28.23
CA SER A 321 -21.52 -1.08 -28.46
C SER A 321 -20.58 -0.29 -27.54
N LYS A 322 -19.71 -1.02 -26.84
CA LYS A 322 -18.70 -0.50 -25.91
C LYS A 322 -17.31 -0.63 -26.52
N TYR A 323 -16.43 0.32 -26.23
CA TYR A 323 -15.11 0.38 -26.84
C TYR A 323 -13.98 0.59 -25.83
N VAL A 324 -12.83 -0.02 -26.09
CA VAL A 324 -11.53 0.37 -25.54
C VAL A 324 -10.77 1.17 -26.59
N ILE A 325 -10.32 2.37 -26.25
CA ILE A 325 -9.54 3.26 -27.13
C ILE A 325 -8.09 3.28 -26.68
N SER A 326 -7.18 3.08 -27.64
CA SER A 326 -5.73 3.14 -27.42
C SER A 326 -5.03 3.75 -28.63
N ASP A 327 -3.86 4.32 -28.36
CA ASP A 327 -2.86 4.73 -29.34
C ASP A 327 -2.28 3.54 -30.13
N HIS A 328 -2.34 2.31 -29.62
CA HIS A 328 -1.87 1.09 -30.28
C HIS A 328 -2.92 -0.05 -30.22
N ALA A 329 -4.04 0.16 -30.91
CA ALA A 329 -5.19 -0.75 -30.93
C ALA A 329 -4.83 -2.20 -31.32
N ASN A 330 -3.85 -2.40 -32.22
CA ASN A 330 -3.41 -3.73 -32.65
C ASN A 330 -2.79 -4.54 -31.52
N GLY A 331 -1.88 -3.96 -30.73
CA GLY A 331 -1.18 -4.68 -29.67
C GLY A 331 -2.09 -5.10 -28.52
N ILE A 332 -3.14 -4.31 -28.23
CA ILE A 332 -4.06 -4.60 -27.11
C ILE A 332 -5.29 -5.42 -27.52
N ARG A 333 -5.55 -5.65 -28.82
CA ARG A 333 -6.80 -6.26 -29.29
C ARG A 333 -7.10 -7.62 -28.68
N ASN A 334 -6.15 -8.54 -28.78
CA ASN A 334 -6.31 -9.90 -28.26
C ASN A 334 -6.46 -9.88 -26.74
N LEU A 335 -5.74 -8.97 -26.07
CA LEU A 335 -5.84 -8.78 -24.64
C LEU A 335 -7.24 -8.33 -24.22
N VAL A 336 -7.78 -7.30 -24.86
CA VAL A 336 -9.14 -6.79 -24.59
C VAL A 336 -10.17 -7.87 -24.89
N SER A 337 -10.08 -8.54 -26.04
CA SER A 337 -10.98 -9.64 -26.41
C SER A 337 -11.01 -10.73 -25.34
N ASN A 338 -9.85 -11.10 -24.79
CA ASN A 338 -9.75 -12.12 -23.73
C ASN A 338 -10.25 -11.66 -22.36
N VAL A 339 -10.17 -10.37 -22.05
CA VAL A 339 -10.62 -9.83 -20.75
C VAL A 339 -12.14 -9.62 -20.73
N PHE A 340 -12.70 -9.20 -21.86
CA PHE A 340 -14.10 -8.83 -22.00
C PHE A 340 -14.94 -9.82 -22.80
N ASP A 341 -14.42 -11.04 -23.06
CA ASP A 341 -15.11 -12.12 -23.78
C ASP A 341 -15.69 -11.63 -25.12
N SER A 342 -14.88 -10.87 -25.87
CA SER A 342 -15.23 -10.23 -27.15
C SER A 342 -16.43 -9.27 -27.15
N SER A 343 -17.01 -8.94 -25.97
CA SER A 343 -18.15 -8.03 -25.85
C SER A 343 -17.80 -6.53 -26.01
N VAL A 344 -16.50 -6.20 -26.02
CA VAL A 344 -16.00 -4.83 -26.11
C VAL A 344 -15.07 -4.70 -27.32
N GLY A 345 -15.39 -3.75 -28.20
CA GLY A 345 -14.58 -3.45 -29.38
C GLY A 345 -13.30 -2.70 -29.02
N VAL A 346 -12.30 -2.75 -29.89
CA VAL A 346 -11.07 -1.94 -29.76
C VAL A 346 -11.03 -0.91 -30.86
N ARG A 347 -10.67 0.32 -30.52
CA ARG A 347 -10.57 1.44 -31.44
C ARG A 347 -9.21 2.13 -31.32
N GLN A 348 -8.75 2.60 -32.47
CA GLN A 348 -7.51 3.34 -32.64
C GLN A 348 -7.81 4.83 -32.60
N ASP A 349 -7.05 5.61 -31.84
CA ASP A 349 -7.17 7.07 -31.86
C ASP A 349 -6.72 7.65 -33.22
N PRO A 350 -7.58 8.37 -33.96
CA PRO A 350 -7.24 9.06 -35.20
C PRO A 350 -6.08 10.06 -35.04
N PHE A 351 -6.01 10.79 -33.92
CA PHE A 351 -4.94 11.78 -33.70
C PHE A 351 -3.56 11.13 -33.75
N HIS A 352 -3.41 9.99 -33.08
CA HIS A 352 -2.17 9.22 -33.06
C HIS A 352 -1.81 8.65 -34.43
N VAL A 353 -2.79 8.33 -35.28
CA VAL A 353 -2.52 7.94 -36.68
C VAL A 353 -1.97 9.12 -37.47
N ILE A 354 -2.59 10.30 -37.37
CA ILE A 354 -2.10 11.53 -38.02
C ILE A 354 -0.68 11.85 -37.56
N GLN A 355 -0.44 11.79 -36.25
CA GLN A 355 0.86 12.08 -35.65
C GLN A 355 1.97 11.21 -36.24
N ARG A 356 1.76 9.88 -36.35
CA ARG A 356 2.74 8.95 -36.94
C ARG A 356 3.17 9.32 -38.35
N PHE A 357 2.27 9.87 -39.17
CA PHE A 357 2.63 10.31 -40.52
C PHE A 357 3.34 11.66 -40.49
N THR A 358 2.87 12.61 -39.68
CA THR A 358 3.47 13.95 -39.60
C THR A 358 4.89 13.96 -39.04
N GLU A 359 5.22 13.06 -38.11
CA GLU A 359 6.58 12.94 -37.54
C GLU A 359 7.63 12.50 -38.57
N ASN A 360 7.20 11.85 -39.65
CA ASN A 360 8.08 11.38 -40.72
C ASN A 360 8.26 12.40 -41.85
N ILE A 361 7.77 13.63 -41.73
CA ILE A 361 7.90 14.68 -42.76
C ILE A 361 9.05 15.64 -42.45
N LYS A 362 9.87 15.96 -43.45
CA LYS A 362 10.98 16.92 -43.35
C LYS A 362 10.51 18.36 -43.21
N ASP A 363 9.66 18.79 -44.14
CA ASP A 363 9.25 20.19 -44.27
C ASP A 363 8.06 20.52 -43.37
N GLN A 364 8.19 21.60 -42.61
CA GLN A 364 7.18 22.00 -41.62
C GLN A 364 5.86 22.47 -42.26
N LYS A 365 5.88 23.06 -43.45
CA LYS A 365 4.66 23.48 -44.17
C LYS A 365 3.94 22.24 -44.71
N VAL A 366 4.67 21.31 -45.33
CA VAL A 366 4.12 20.03 -45.81
C VAL A 366 3.52 19.24 -44.66
N MET A 367 4.20 19.19 -43.50
CA MET A 367 3.70 18.54 -42.29
C MET A 367 2.34 19.10 -41.84
N LYS A 368 2.20 20.44 -41.81
CA LYS A 368 0.92 21.09 -41.45
C LYS A 368 -0.18 20.81 -42.46
N THR A 369 0.13 20.84 -43.76
CA THR A 369 -0.81 20.52 -44.83
C THR A 369 -1.27 19.08 -44.75
N LEU A 370 -0.34 18.13 -44.59
CA LEU A 370 -0.62 16.71 -44.43
C LEU A 370 -1.51 16.44 -43.21
N SER A 371 -1.19 17.06 -42.06
CA SER A 371 -1.99 16.94 -40.85
C SER A 371 -3.46 17.34 -41.09
N LYS A 372 -3.68 18.46 -41.77
CA LYS A 372 -5.03 18.93 -42.13
C LYS A 372 -5.73 17.97 -43.11
N GLN A 373 -5.02 17.55 -44.16
CA GLN A 373 -5.59 16.65 -45.18
C GLN A 373 -5.96 15.27 -44.59
N LEU A 374 -5.13 14.72 -43.70
CA LEU A 374 -5.44 13.47 -43.00
C LEU A 374 -6.60 13.63 -42.02
N HIS A 375 -6.68 14.77 -41.33
CA HIS A 375 -7.84 15.09 -40.51
C HIS A 375 -9.13 15.10 -41.35
N ASP A 376 -9.13 15.76 -42.50
CA ASP A 376 -10.28 15.85 -43.42
C ASP A 376 -10.59 14.50 -44.14
N ALA A 377 -9.59 13.62 -44.21
CA ALA A 377 -9.75 12.25 -44.70
C ALA A 377 -10.46 11.34 -43.67
N MET A 378 -10.29 11.60 -42.37
CA MET A 378 -10.88 10.81 -41.29
C MET A 378 -12.22 11.37 -40.80
N LEU A 379 -12.37 12.70 -40.83
CA LEU A 379 -13.53 13.40 -40.28
C LEU A 379 -14.32 14.13 -41.38
N SER A 380 -15.63 14.23 -41.19
CA SER A 380 -16.52 15.07 -41.99
C SER A 380 -16.39 16.54 -41.58
N VAL A 381 -17.00 17.43 -42.37
CA VAL A 381 -17.06 18.88 -42.06
C VAL A 381 -17.76 19.12 -40.71
N ASP A 382 -18.74 18.29 -40.37
CA ASP A 382 -19.48 18.34 -39.10
C ASP A 382 -18.73 17.65 -37.94
N GLY A 383 -17.53 17.12 -38.18
CA GLY A 383 -16.70 16.45 -37.18
C GLY A 383 -17.10 15.01 -36.86
N ALA A 384 -17.97 14.40 -37.67
CA ALA A 384 -18.29 12.97 -37.58
C ALA A 384 -17.18 12.12 -38.23
N LEU A 385 -17.01 10.88 -37.79
CA LEU A 385 -16.07 9.96 -38.43
C LEU A 385 -16.62 9.49 -39.77
N ARG A 386 -15.78 9.45 -40.79
CA ARG A 386 -16.15 8.91 -42.10
C ARG A 386 -16.22 7.38 -42.04
N GLU A 387 -17.11 6.80 -42.84
CA GLU A 387 -17.19 5.34 -43.02
C GLU A 387 -15.85 4.75 -43.48
N PRO A 388 -15.51 3.51 -43.08
CA PRO A 388 -14.25 2.84 -43.43
C PRO A 388 -13.86 2.93 -44.90
N THR A 389 -14.80 2.65 -45.81
CA THR A 389 -14.55 2.66 -47.27
C THR A 389 -14.21 4.06 -47.80
N GLN A 390 -14.90 5.08 -47.28
CA GLN A 390 -14.62 6.46 -47.68
C GLN A 390 -13.32 6.97 -47.07
N MET A 391 -13.07 6.63 -45.79
CA MET A 391 -11.87 6.98 -45.06
C MET A 391 -10.63 6.37 -45.73
N SER A 392 -10.67 5.11 -46.14
CA SER A 392 -9.54 4.41 -46.76
C SER A 392 -9.15 5.03 -48.10
N SER A 393 -10.13 5.33 -48.97
CA SER A 393 -9.87 5.96 -50.28
C SER A 393 -9.26 7.35 -50.14
N ARG A 394 -9.78 8.17 -49.20
CA ARG A 394 -9.25 9.52 -48.95
C ARG A 394 -7.87 9.47 -48.32
N PHE A 395 -7.68 8.58 -47.34
CA PHE A 395 -6.38 8.37 -46.70
C PHE A 395 -5.31 8.01 -47.73
N LEU A 396 -5.58 7.05 -48.61
CA LEU A 396 -4.66 6.63 -49.67
C LEU A 396 -4.29 7.76 -50.63
N ASN A 397 -5.27 8.56 -51.04
CA ASN A 397 -5.03 9.72 -51.91
C ASN A 397 -4.07 10.72 -51.24
N VAL A 398 -4.32 11.03 -49.96
CA VAL A 398 -3.49 11.97 -49.20
C VAL A 398 -2.06 11.44 -49.05
N VAL A 399 -1.88 10.22 -48.53
CA VAL A 399 -0.52 9.68 -48.29
C VAL A 399 0.23 9.35 -49.58
N GLY A 400 -0.49 8.99 -50.66
CA GLY A 400 0.09 8.73 -51.98
C GLY A 400 0.58 9.98 -52.70
N SER A 401 0.15 11.18 -52.28
CA SER A 401 0.61 12.46 -52.83
C SER A 401 1.95 12.94 -52.27
N ILE A 402 2.49 12.26 -51.25
CA ILE A 402 3.74 12.64 -50.60
C ILE A 402 4.93 12.09 -51.38
N SER A 403 5.87 12.96 -51.74
CA SER A 403 7.13 12.58 -52.40
C SER A 403 8.07 11.84 -51.45
N SER A 404 8.76 10.82 -51.95
CA SER A 404 9.79 10.05 -51.24
C SER A 404 10.99 10.92 -50.81
N GLU A 405 11.24 12.04 -51.47
CA GLU A 405 12.27 13.00 -51.05
C GLU A 405 11.88 13.77 -49.78
N GLY A 406 10.56 13.92 -49.54
CA GLY A 406 9.98 14.70 -48.44
C GLY A 406 9.88 13.97 -47.10
N ILE A 407 10.20 12.68 -47.05
CA ILE A 407 10.09 11.84 -45.85
C ILE A 407 11.45 11.62 -45.15
N ASN A 408 11.42 11.43 -43.83
CA ASN A 408 12.57 11.20 -42.94
C ASN A 408 12.90 9.71 -42.73
N CYS A 409 12.00 8.82 -43.13
CA CYS A 409 12.17 7.37 -43.02
C CYS A 409 12.47 6.75 -44.39
N SER A 410 12.82 5.47 -44.41
CA SER A 410 12.95 4.72 -45.65
C SER A 410 11.58 4.53 -46.34
N GLU A 411 11.61 4.34 -47.66
CA GLU A 411 10.39 4.07 -48.46
C GLU A 411 9.68 2.81 -47.96
N SER A 412 10.42 1.77 -47.57
CA SER A 412 9.85 0.53 -47.03
C SER A 412 9.16 0.73 -45.69
N GLU A 413 9.72 1.55 -44.79
CA GLU A 413 9.07 1.93 -43.53
C GLU A 413 7.81 2.75 -43.76
N TRP A 414 7.84 3.71 -44.69
CA TRP A 414 6.68 4.51 -45.07
C TRP A 414 5.55 3.63 -45.61
N GLN A 415 5.82 2.81 -46.62
CA GLN A 415 4.84 1.90 -47.21
C GLN A 415 4.34 0.87 -46.19
N GLY A 416 5.21 0.39 -45.30
CA GLY A 416 4.82 -0.46 -44.18
C GLY A 416 3.80 0.22 -43.25
N SER A 417 4.02 1.49 -42.93
CA SER A 417 3.09 2.31 -42.13
C SER A 417 1.77 2.53 -42.86
N VAL A 418 1.80 2.92 -44.15
CA VAL A 418 0.59 3.10 -44.99
C VAL A 418 -0.25 1.83 -44.99
N ASN A 419 0.35 0.68 -45.34
CA ASN A 419 -0.36 -0.60 -45.43
C ASN A 419 -0.93 -1.06 -44.08
N SER A 420 -0.20 -0.85 -42.98
CA SER A 420 -0.64 -1.22 -41.64
C SER A 420 -1.84 -0.38 -41.19
N ASN A 421 -1.81 0.94 -41.39
CA ASN A 421 -2.91 1.83 -41.02
C ASN A 421 -4.12 1.68 -41.96
N LEU A 422 -3.90 1.44 -43.25
CA LEU A 422 -4.98 1.17 -44.20
C LEU A 422 -5.81 -0.05 -43.75
N LYS A 423 -5.15 -1.15 -43.39
CA LYS A 423 -5.83 -2.35 -42.84
C LYS A 423 -6.62 -2.06 -41.57
N GLN A 424 -6.14 -1.14 -40.72
CA GLN A 424 -6.88 -0.72 -39.52
C GLN A 424 -8.14 0.08 -39.89
N ILE A 425 -8.02 0.99 -40.86
CA ILE A 425 -9.13 1.79 -41.36
C ILE A 425 -10.19 0.88 -42.00
N GLU A 426 -9.81 0.00 -42.91
CA GLU A 426 -10.71 -0.94 -43.60
C GLU A 426 -11.45 -1.87 -42.64
N ARG A 427 -10.79 -2.26 -41.54
CA ARG A 427 -11.41 -3.05 -40.46
C ARG A 427 -12.38 -2.24 -39.58
N GLY A 428 -12.39 -0.92 -39.70
CA GLY A 428 -13.24 -0.03 -38.91
C GLY A 428 -12.68 0.31 -37.53
N ASP A 429 -11.36 0.22 -37.32
CA ASP A 429 -10.76 0.50 -36.02
C ASP A 429 -10.77 1.98 -35.65
N LEU A 430 -10.85 2.86 -36.64
CA LEU A 430 -10.95 4.31 -36.45
C LEU A 430 -12.41 4.79 -36.46
N TYR A 431 -13.39 3.89 -36.62
CA TYR A 431 -14.78 4.25 -36.87
C TYR A 431 -15.71 3.81 -35.73
N VAL A 432 -16.61 4.73 -35.35
CA VAL A 432 -17.82 4.46 -34.58
C VAL A 432 -18.94 5.32 -35.18
N GLU A 433 -20.14 4.75 -35.25
CA GLU A 433 -21.33 5.41 -35.81
C GLU A 433 -21.64 6.70 -35.04
N ASP A 434 -21.80 6.60 -33.72
CA ASP A 434 -21.94 7.75 -32.83
C ASP A 434 -20.60 8.11 -32.17
N ASN A 435 -19.84 9.02 -32.79
CA ASN A 435 -18.58 9.51 -32.23
C ASN A 435 -18.75 10.62 -31.19
N ILE A 436 -19.98 10.99 -30.83
CA ILE A 436 -20.25 12.01 -29.82
C ILE A 436 -21.03 11.36 -28.67
N TYR A 437 -20.47 11.42 -27.48
CA TYR A 437 -21.12 11.01 -26.25
C TYR A 437 -21.71 12.22 -25.53
N ARG A 438 -22.98 12.08 -25.13
CA ARG A 438 -23.75 13.10 -24.41
C ARG A 438 -24.32 12.50 -23.14
N GLU A 439 -24.16 13.20 -22.03
CA GLU A 439 -24.70 12.78 -20.73
C GLU A 439 -24.92 13.99 -19.83
N GLY A 440 -26.13 14.07 -19.25
CA GLY A 440 -26.49 15.12 -18.31
C GLY A 440 -26.30 16.54 -18.89
N GLY A 441 -25.90 17.48 -18.03
CA GLY A 441 -25.55 18.85 -18.42
C GLY A 441 -24.09 19.05 -18.85
N GLY A 442 -23.37 17.97 -19.14
CA GLY A 442 -21.96 18.01 -19.53
C GLY A 442 -21.76 18.44 -20.99
N LYS A 443 -20.51 18.75 -21.36
CA LYS A 443 -20.15 19.05 -22.75
C LYS A 443 -20.11 17.77 -23.59
N ASP A 444 -20.40 17.89 -24.88
CA ASP A 444 -20.21 16.82 -25.86
C ASP A 444 -18.77 16.30 -25.84
N VAL A 445 -18.60 14.98 -25.78
CA VAL A 445 -17.28 14.33 -25.76
C VAL A 445 -17.09 13.43 -26.97
N ARG A 446 -15.95 13.53 -27.64
CA ARG A 446 -15.56 12.60 -28.70
C ARG A 446 -15.25 11.22 -28.13
N VAL A 447 -15.90 10.19 -28.64
CA VAL A 447 -15.74 8.79 -28.18
C VAL A 447 -14.35 8.28 -28.54
N VAL A 448 -13.94 8.41 -29.80
CA VAL A 448 -12.64 7.91 -30.29
C VAL A 448 -11.60 9.02 -30.26
N SER A 449 -11.07 9.29 -29.07
CA SER A 449 -9.94 10.21 -28.85
C SER A 449 -9.29 9.92 -27.51
N THR A 450 -7.96 10.00 -27.38
CA THR A 450 -7.27 9.95 -26.06
C THR A 450 -6.88 11.31 -25.51
N SER A 451 -7.18 12.40 -26.21
CA SER A 451 -6.80 13.78 -25.85
C SER A 451 -7.17 14.20 -24.41
N GLN A 452 -8.30 13.73 -23.88
CA GLN A 452 -8.70 14.01 -22.50
C GLN A 452 -7.74 13.40 -21.47
N LEU A 453 -7.19 12.22 -21.76
CA LEU A 453 -6.24 11.54 -20.90
C LEU A 453 -4.86 12.19 -20.99
N GLU A 454 -4.46 12.65 -22.17
CA GLU A 454 -3.26 13.47 -22.36
C GLU A 454 -3.32 14.79 -21.57
N GLY A 455 -4.49 15.45 -21.56
CA GLY A 455 -4.72 16.64 -20.74
C GLY A 455 -4.53 16.37 -19.25
N PHE A 456 -5.03 15.24 -18.76
CA PHE A 456 -4.81 14.79 -17.39
C PHE A 456 -3.32 14.53 -17.10
N HIS A 457 -2.63 13.80 -17.99
CA HIS A 457 -1.21 13.55 -17.87
C HIS A 457 -0.38 14.84 -17.89
N SER A 458 -0.72 15.81 -18.73
CA SER A 458 -0.06 17.11 -18.79
C SER A 458 -0.23 17.87 -17.47
N ALA A 459 -1.46 17.93 -16.94
CA ALA A 459 -1.73 18.58 -15.66
C ALA A 459 -1.00 17.90 -14.48
N LEU A 460 -1.01 16.56 -14.42
CA LEU A 460 -0.27 15.78 -13.44
C LEU A 460 1.24 16.05 -13.54
N ASN A 461 1.76 16.12 -14.75
CA ASN A 461 3.17 16.44 -15.01
C ASN A 461 3.52 17.91 -14.72
N LYS A 462 2.56 18.85 -14.78
CA LYS A 462 2.82 20.22 -14.34
C LYS A 462 2.82 20.30 -12.80
N MET A 463 1.87 19.63 -12.16
CA MET A 463 1.73 19.58 -10.71
C MET A 463 2.96 18.93 -10.05
N LEU A 464 3.45 17.80 -10.57
CA LEU A 464 4.62 17.13 -9.99
C LEU A 464 5.94 17.60 -10.62
N ALA A 465 6.19 18.89 -10.86
CA ALA A 465 7.40 19.33 -11.61
C ALA A 465 8.75 18.94 -10.96
N ARG A 466 8.76 18.51 -9.71
CA ARG A 466 9.94 18.16 -8.90
C ARG A 466 10.07 16.65 -8.66
N SER A 467 11.27 16.21 -8.27
CA SER A 467 11.48 14.85 -7.75
C SER A 467 10.98 14.71 -6.32
N VAL A 468 10.27 13.62 -6.01
CA VAL A 468 9.69 13.33 -4.69
C VAL A 468 9.88 11.85 -4.33
N SER A 469 9.65 11.48 -3.06
CA SER A 469 9.51 10.07 -2.68
C SER A 469 8.33 9.42 -3.38
N ALA A 470 8.47 8.13 -3.68
CA ALA A 470 7.39 7.34 -4.26
C ALA A 470 6.10 7.47 -3.43
N ASP A 471 6.18 7.39 -2.10
CA ASP A 471 5.03 7.55 -1.20
C ASP A 471 4.33 8.91 -1.35
N ILE A 472 5.11 10.00 -1.40
CA ILE A 472 4.57 11.35 -1.58
C ILE A 472 3.94 11.50 -2.97
N GLY A 473 4.64 11.05 -4.01
CA GLY A 473 4.14 11.18 -5.39
C GLY A 473 2.87 10.38 -5.64
N LEU A 474 2.75 9.18 -5.05
CA LEU A 474 1.54 8.38 -5.13
C LEU A 474 0.40 8.98 -4.31
N ARG A 475 0.67 9.57 -3.14
CA ARG A 475 -0.34 10.32 -2.39
C ARG A 475 -0.87 11.52 -3.20
N ILE A 476 0.02 12.26 -3.85
CA ILE A 476 -0.33 13.38 -4.74
C ILE A 476 -1.21 12.90 -5.90
N LEU A 477 -0.83 11.78 -6.55
CA LEU A 477 -1.62 11.17 -7.62
C LEU A 477 -3.05 10.83 -7.17
N ASP A 478 -3.19 10.22 -6.00
CA ASP A 478 -4.50 9.82 -5.48
C ASP A 478 -5.40 11.00 -5.16
N ILE A 479 -4.86 12.04 -4.51
CA ILE A 479 -5.59 13.27 -4.22
C ILE A 479 -6.01 13.92 -5.54
N PHE A 480 -5.12 13.98 -6.52
CA PHE A 480 -5.38 14.58 -7.83
C PHE A 480 -6.46 13.82 -8.60
N ILE A 481 -6.43 12.48 -8.63
CA ILE A 481 -7.48 11.66 -9.23
C ILE A 481 -8.82 11.86 -8.52
N LEU A 482 -8.82 11.87 -7.18
CA LEU A 482 -10.05 12.02 -6.41
C LEU A 482 -10.72 13.37 -6.72
N GLN A 483 -9.95 14.46 -6.67
CA GLN A 483 -10.45 15.81 -6.99
C GLN A 483 -10.92 15.91 -8.45
N HIS A 484 -10.15 15.36 -9.40
CA HIS A 484 -10.52 15.32 -10.81
C HIS A 484 -11.83 14.57 -11.04
N ASN A 485 -11.95 13.37 -10.48
CA ASN A 485 -13.14 12.54 -10.65
C ASN A 485 -14.37 13.21 -10.06
N LEU A 486 -14.31 13.73 -8.83
CA LEU A 486 -15.44 14.43 -8.19
C LEU A 486 -15.89 15.65 -9.00
N LYS A 487 -14.94 16.41 -9.56
CA LYS A 487 -15.22 17.56 -10.42
C LYS A 487 -15.86 17.14 -11.75
N VAL A 488 -15.28 16.16 -12.44
CA VAL A 488 -15.82 15.65 -13.70
C VAL A 488 -17.21 15.07 -13.48
N SER A 489 -17.39 14.18 -12.51
CA SER A 489 -18.71 13.63 -12.15
C SER A 489 -19.77 14.71 -11.97
N SER A 490 -19.44 15.80 -11.26
CA SER A 490 -20.38 16.88 -11.01
C SER A 490 -20.83 17.57 -12.29
N ASN A 491 -19.91 17.79 -13.24
CA ASN A 491 -20.24 18.43 -14.51
C ASN A 491 -21.21 17.61 -15.37
N TYR A 492 -21.22 16.28 -15.20
CA TYR A 492 -22.11 15.36 -15.93
C TYR A 492 -23.27 14.85 -15.05
N GLY A 493 -23.47 15.40 -13.86
CA GLY A 493 -24.58 15.01 -12.96
C GLY A 493 -24.45 13.64 -12.29
N ARG A 494 -23.26 13.02 -12.27
CA ARG A 494 -23.01 11.72 -11.61
C ARG A 494 -22.80 11.82 -10.10
N ASN A 495 -22.41 12.99 -9.60
CA ASN A 495 -22.46 13.33 -8.17
C ASN A 495 -22.90 14.78 -8.01
N PRO A 496 -23.41 15.19 -6.84
CA PRO A 496 -23.72 16.58 -6.59
C PRO A 496 -22.47 17.47 -6.67
N PRO A 497 -22.62 18.76 -6.98
CA PRO A 497 -21.51 19.70 -6.95
C PRO A 497 -20.95 19.80 -5.52
N MET A 498 -19.65 19.54 -5.42
CA MET A 498 -18.92 19.57 -4.15
C MET A 498 -18.45 21.00 -3.77
N HIS A 499 -18.79 22.02 -4.57
CA HIS A 499 -18.41 23.43 -4.37
C HIS A 499 -16.99 23.61 -3.80
N HIS A 500 -16.87 24.29 -2.65
CA HIS A 500 -15.62 24.51 -1.90
C HIS A 500 -15.44 23.52 -0.74
N ALA A 501 -16.37 22.58 -0.55
CA ALA A 501 -16.31 21.63 0.55
C ALA A 501 -15.36 20.49 0.19
N ASP A 502 -14.32 20.31 0.99
CA ASP A 502 -13.43 19.17 0.79
C ASP A 502 -14.13 17.87 1.22
N ILE A 503 -13.81 16.79 0.51
CA ILE A 503 -14.44 15.47 0.72
C ILE A 503 -14.20 14.90 2.12
N LEU A 504 -13.12 15.30 2.81
CA LEU A 504 -12.82 14.83 4.16
C LEU A 504 -13.71 15.53 5.19
N THR A 505 -13.90 16.84 5.05
CA THR A 505 -14.87 17.61 5.85
C THR A 505 -16.28 17.06 5.62
N LEU A 506 -16.68 16.80 4.39
CA LEU A 506 -17.99 16.17 4.11
C LEU A 506 -18.09 14.77 4.72
N ALA A 507 -17.04 13.95 4.69
CA ALA A 507 -17.02 12.63 5.32
C ALA A 507 -17.16 12.69 6.84
N GLN A 508 -16.49 13.66 7.48
CA GLN A 508 -16.62 13.90 8.91
C GLN A 508 -18.04 14.38 9.25
N THR A 509 -18.56 15.37 8.53
CA THR A 509 -19.93 15.87 8.71
C THR A 509 -20.96 14.75 8.51
N ALA A 510 -20.83 13.95 7.45
CA ALA A 510 -21.72 12.83 7.18
C ALA A 510 -21.72 11.80 8.33
N THR A 511 -20.55 11.53 8.90
CA THR A 511 -20.40 10.61 10.05
C THR A 511 -21.04 11.18 11.33
N LEU A 512 -20.86 12.47 11.59
CA LEU A 512 -21.34 13.12 12.83
C LEU A 512 -22.83 13.46 12.80
N CYS A 513 -23.36 13.82 11.62
CA CYS A 513 -24.74 14.28 11.46
C CYS A 513 -25.71 13.18 11.04
N ARG A 514 -25.24 11.92 10.93
CA ARG A 514 -26.03 10.79 10.43
C ARG A 514 -27.34 10.63 11.24
N GLY A 515 -28.47 10.85 10.57
CA GLY A 515 -29.80 10.74 11.18
C GLY A 515 -30.23 11.90 12.08
N ILE A 516 -29.47 13.01 12.13
CA ILE A 516 -29.76 14.18 12.97
C ILE A 516 -30.33 15.34 12.13
N ILE A 517 -29.76 15.62 10.96
CA ILE A 517 -30.13 16.74 10.08
C ILE A 517 -30.60 16.18 8.74
N ALA A 518 -31.49 16.91 8.05
CA ALA A 518 -31.85 16.62 6.67
C ALA A 518 -30.58 16.45 5.81
N GLU A 519 -30.45 15.31 5.13
CA GLU A 519 -29.28 15.02 4.32
C GLU A 519 -29.27 15.94 3.10
N SER A 520 -28.20 16.74 2.94
CA SER A 520 -27.96 17.41 1.68
C SER A 520 -27.53 16.37 0.63
N PRO A 521 -27.70 16.65 -0.68
CA PRO A 521 -27.25 15.73 -1.73
C PRO A 521 -25.77 15.33 -1.56
N GLN A 522 -24.92 16.27 -1.12
CA GLN A 522 -23.51 16.00 -0.87
C GLN A 522 -23.30 15.01 0.27
N LEU A 523 -24.03 15.17 1.38
CA LEU A 523 -23.94 14.25 2.52
C LEU A 523 -24.51 12.88 2.17
N GLU A 524 -25.60 12.80 1.42
CA GLU A 524 -26.16 11.54 0.93
C GLU A 524 -25.14 10.80 0.05
N PHE A 525 -24.51 11.50 -0.90
CA PHE A 525 -23.47 10.93 -1.74
C PHE A 525 -22.29 10.39 -0.92
N VAL A 526 -21.83 11.14 0.08
CA VAL A 526 -20.71 10.71 0.93
C VAL A 526 -21.11 9.58 1.87
N ASN A 527 -22.33 9.58 2.41
CA ASN A 527 -22.88 8.46 3.18
C ASN A 527 -22.89 7.18 2.35
N GLN A 528 -23.35 7.25 1.10
CA GLN A 528 -23.31 6.12 0.18
C GLN A 528 -21.86 5.67 -0.11
N LEU A 529 -20.93 6.62 -0.30
CA LEU A 529 -19.52 6.32 -0.51
C LEU A 529 -18.88 5.60 0.69
N LEU A 530 -19.20 6.04 1.91
CA LEU A 530 -18.69 5.50 3.17
C LEU A 530 -19.44 4.28 3.70
N SER A 531 -20.59 3.94 3.09
CA SER A 531 -21.39 2.75 3.46
C SER A 531 -20.63 1.44 3.28
N LYS A 532 -19.60 1.43 2.42
CA LYS A 532 -18.75 0.28 2.14
C LYS A 532 -17.38 0.44 2.83
N PRO A 533 -16.76 -0.65 3.31
CA PRO A 533 -15.43 -0.59 3.88
C PRO A 533 -14.40 0.00 2.91
N LEU A 534 -13.67 1.01 3.38
CA LEU A 534 -12.62 1.66 2.60
C LEU A 534 -11.50 0.66 2.27
N ARG A 535 -11.13 0.60 0.99
CA ARG A 535 -10.06 -0.28 0.49
C ARG A 535 -8.73 0.48 0.47
N GLN A 536 -7.65 -0.23 0.75
CA GLN A 536 -6.32 0.33 0.54
C GLN A 536 -6.05 0.48 -0.96
N PRO A 537 -5.33 1.52 -1.40
CA PRO A 537 -4.97 1.70 -2.80
C PRO A 537 -4.10 0.53 -3.28
N ALA A 538 -4.35 0.08 -4.52
CA ALA A 538 -3.56 -0.98 -5.15
C ALA A 538 -2.85 -0.43 -6.39
N TYR A 539 -1.58 -0.02 -6.24
CA TYR A 539 -0.80 0.52 -7.35
C TYR A 539 -0.17 -0.56 -8.25
N ARG A 540 -0.08 -1.81 -7.75
CA ARG A 540 0.40 -3.00 -8.45
C ARG A 540 -0.32 -4.24 -7.95
N ALA A 541 -0.41 -5.28 -8.78
CA ALA A 541 -0.74 -6.61 -8.29
C ALA A 541 0.47 -7.16 -7.54
N SER A 542 0.42 -7.03 -6.22
CA SER A 542 1.15 -7.87 -5.26
C SER A 542 2.56 -8.34 -5.70
N THR A 543 3.39 -7.45 -6.25
CA THR A 543 4.81 -7.70 -6.50
C THR A 543 5.63 -7.06 -5.39
N VAL A 544 6.22 -7.97 -4.59
CA VAL A 544 7.46 -7.96 -3.82
C VAL A 544 7.89 -6.76 -2.94
N LEU A 545 7.52 -5.51 -3.23
CA LEU A 545 8.03 -4.34 -2.48
C LEU A 545 6.97 -3.42 -1.85
N ASP A 546 5.68 -3.58 -2.14
CA ASP A 546 4.66 -2.57 -1.78
C ASP A 546 3.93 -2.75 -0.43
N TYR A 547 4.48 -3.50 0.52
CA TYR A 547 3.89 -3.55 1.87
C TYR A 547 4.98 -3.45 2.93
N GLY A 548 5.31 -2.20 3.29
CA GLY A 548 6.05 -1.90 4.51
C GLY A 548 5.33 -2.52 5.71
N PHE A 549 6.08 -3.26 6.51
CA PHE A 549 5.62 -3.98 7.70
C PHE A 549 4.91 -3.05 8.70
N GLU A 550 5.19 -1.75 8.68
CA GLU A 550 4.52 -0.71 9.47
C GLU A 550 3.00 -0.66 9.25
N ARG A 551 2.51 -0.90 8.02
CA ARG A 551 1.07 -0.88 7.71
C ARG A 551 0.37 -2.19 8.14
N TRP A 552 1.12 -3.29 8.16
CA TRP A 552 0.70 -4.55 8.77
C TRP A 552 0.56 -4.43 10.28
N ARG A 553 1.44 -3.66 10.92
CA ARG A 553 1.38 -3.37 12.35
C ARG A 553 0.06 -2.71 12.73
N GLN A 554 -0.51 -1.81 11.93
CA GLN A 554 -1.83 -1.21 12.23
C GLN A 554 -2.99 -2.23 12.18
N ILE A 555 -2.93 -3.23 11.30
CA ILE A 555 -3.94 -4.30 11.20
C ILE A 555 -3.83 -5.27 12.40
N PHE A 556 -2.63 -5.45 12.95
CA PHE A 556 -2.37 -6.26 14.16
C PHE A 556 -2.37 -5.46 15.48
N GLU A 557 -2.21 -4.13 15.45
CA GLU A 557 -2.34 -3.21 16.60
C GLU A 557 -3.82 -2.98 16.92
N THR A 558 -4.66 -2.87 15.89
CA THR A 558 -6.13 -2.80 16.04
C THR A 558 -6.79 -4.17 16.26
N ALA A 559 -6.01 -5.25 16.20
CA ALA A 559 -6.42 -6.60 16.54
C ALA A 559 -5.36 -7.19 17.46
N ARG A 560 -5.36 -6.76 18.74
CA ARG A 560 -4.41 -7.15 19.79
C ARG A 560 -3.92 -8.59 19.60
N VAL A 561 -2.75 -8.75 18.99
CA VAL A 561 -1.92 -9.93 19.25
C VAL A 561 -1.36 -9.65 20.61
N ASP A 562 -1.95 -10.27 21.62
CA ASP A 562 -1.40 -10.19 22.95
C ASP A 562 -0.05 -10.90 22.94
N THR A 563 1.03 -10.11 22.88
CA THR A 563 2.40 -10.61 22.98
C THR A 563 2.63 -11.32 24.30
N GLN A 564 1.87 -11.01 25.35
CA GLN A 564 1.86 -11.78 26.60
C GLN A 564 1.11 -13.09 26.45
N THR A 565 0.08 -13.22 25.60
CA THR A 565 -0.54 -14.52 25.25
C THR A 565 0.34 -15.34 24.31
N LEU A 566 1.15 -14.72 23.45
CA LEU A 566 2.16 -15.40 22.64
C LEU A 566 3.30 -15.93 23.52
N GLU A 567 3.89 -15.08 24.37
CA GLU A 567 4.89 -15.46 25.37
C GLU A 567 4.30 -16.43 26.39
N ALA A 568 3.07 -16.24 26.85
CA ALA A 568 2.36 -17.18 27.73
C ALA A 568 1.96 -18.45 26.99
N SER A 569 1.73 -18.48 25.67
CA SER A 569 1.54 -19.74 24.94
C SER A 569 2.84 -20.51 24.78
N PHE A 570 3.97 -19.79 24.67
CA PHE A 570 5.33 -20.35 24.73
C PHE A 570 5.75 -20.77 26.17
N HIS A 571 5.20 -20.12 27.21
CA HIS A 571 5.51 -20.41 28.62
C HIS A 571 4.49 -21.36 29.30
N HIS A 572 3.19 -21.34 28.95
CA HIS A 572 2.12 -22.25 29.43
C HIS A 572 2.23 -23.65 28.84
N THR A 573 2.92 -23.84 27.72
CA THR A 573 3.26 -25.20 27.22
C THR A 573 4.31 -25.91 28.08
N ARG A 574 4.68 -25.37 29.25
CA ARG A 574 5.43 -26.10 30.27
C ARG A 574 4.63 -27.14 31.04
N GLN A 575 3.30 -27.23 30.90
CA GLN A 575 2.51 -28.16 31.74
C GLN A 575 1.62 -29.20 31.06
N HIS A 576 1.57 -29.32 29.73
CA HIS A 576 1.00 -30.52 29.11
C HIS A 576 1.87 -31.07 27.98
N ASN A 577 2.16 -32.36 28.10
CA ASN A 577 3.34 -33.07 27.61
C ASN A 577 3.15 -33.73 26.24
N ASP A 578 2.17 -33.33 25.44
CA ASP A 578 1.87 -33.87 24.10
C ASP A 578 1.57 -32.69 23.15
N SER A 579 2.40 -32.23 22.21
CA SER A 579 3.27 -32.98 21.31
C SER A 579 4.23 -32.05 20.53
N ILE A 580 5.52 -32.06 20.89
CA ILE A 580 6.62 -31.61 20.00
C ILE A 580 6.54 -32.37 18.65
N LYS A 581 6.03 -33.60 18.71
CA LYS A 581 5.62 -34.46 17.61
C LYS A 581 4.58 -33.83 16.67
N GLU A 582 3.50 -33.19 17.14
CA GLU A 582 2.58 -32.51 16.21
C GLU A 582 3.12 -31.18 15.70
N LEU A 583 3.88 -30.47 16.53
CA LEU A 583 4.42 -29.16 16.19
C LEU A 583 5.39 -29.25 15.02
N LEU A 584 6.22 -30.31 14.97
CA LEU A 584 7.21 -30.52 13.91
C LEU A 584 6.74 -31.47 12.79
N LEU A 585 5.90 -32.49 13.06
CA LEU A 585 5.61 -33.54 12.06
C LEU A 585 4.22 -33.43 11.42
N LYS A 586 3.16 -33.10 12.18
CA LYS A 586 1.83 -32.85 11.57
C LYS A 586 1.83 -31.59 10.71
N ARG A 587 2.76 -30.66 10.93
CA ARG A 587 2.86 -29.41 10.14
C ARG A 587 3.55 -29.57 8.78
N ILE A 588 4.16 -30.72 8.48
CA ILE A 588 4.89 -30.95 7.23
C ILE A 588 4.06 -31.72 6.19
N ALA A 589 3.19 -32.64 6.63
CA ALA A 589 2.40 -33.51 5.76
C ALA A 589 0.91 -33.13 5.79
N PHE A 590 0.48 -32.23 4.90
CA PHE A 590 -0.93 -31.90 4.68
C PHE A 590 -1.34 -32.19 3.23
N THR A 591 -2.51 -32.78 3.04
CA THR A 591 -3.24 -32.75 1.76
C THR A 591 -3.98 -31.43 1.65
N GLU A 592 -3.51 -30.52 0.79
CA GLU A 592 -4.15 -29.22 0.55
C GLU A 592 -5.27 -29.33 -0.49
N THR A 593 -6.41 -28.68 -0.23
CA THR A 593 -7.42 -28.36 -1.27
C THR A 593 -6.87 -27.28 -2.22
N ALA A 594 -7.24 -27.31 -3.51
CA ALA A 594 -6.73 -26.48 -4.61
C ALA A 594 -7.05 -24.96 -4.54
N ALA A 595 -6.95 -24.35 -3.35
CA ALA A 595 -7.19 -22.91 -3.16
C ALA A 595 -5.87 -22.11 -3.23
N GLY A 596 -5.90 -21.01 -3.99
CA GLY A 596 -4.76 -20.13 -4.24
C GLY A 596 -4.07 -19.56 -2.99
N PHE A 597 -2.85 -19.03 -3.19
CA PHE A 597 -1.98 -18.50 -2.12
C PHE A 597 -2.11 -16.98 -2.02
N SER A 598 -2.66 -16.50 -0.89
CA SER A 598 -3.10 -15.12 -0.71
C SER A 598 -1.93 -14.13 -0.53
N SER A 599 -2.21 -12.84 -0.67
CA SER A 599 -1.22 -11.77 -0.41
C SER A 599 -0.76 -11.74 1.05
N GLN A 600 -1.65 -12.08 1.99
CA GLN A 600 -1.34 -12.22 3.42
C GLN A 600 -0.35 -13.37 3.68
N GLU A 601 -0.57 -14.51 3.02
CA GLU A 601 0.31 -15.68 3.12
C GLU A 601 1.71 -15.38 2.54
N ARG A 602 1.80 -14.56 1.48
CA ARG A 602 3.10 -14.13 0.91
C ARG A 602 3.89 -13.21 1.84
N ALA A 603 3.20 -12.31 2.53
CA ALA A 603 3.84 -11.37 3.46
C ALA A 603 4.42 -12.11 4.68
N LEU A 604 3.63 -12.99 5.29
CA LEU A 604 4.10 -13.82 6.41
C LEU A 604 5.29 -14.68 6.00
N LEU A 605 5.26 -15.28 4.81
CA LEU A 605 6.36 -16.09 4.30
C LEU A 605 7.68 -15.28 4.17
N ARG A 606 7.61 -14.01 3.76
CA ARG A 606 8.80 -13.13 3.71
C ARG A 606 9.33 -12.79 5.09
N GLN A 607 8.46 -12.42 6.03
CA GLN A 607 8.89 -12.09 7.40
C GLN A 607 9.59 -13.28 8.05
N VAL A 608 9.01 -14.48 7.91
CA VAL A 608 9.61 -15.73 8.39
C VAL A 608 10.98 -15.96 7.75
N GLN A 609 11.14 -15.74 6.45
CA GLN A 609 12.41 -15.90 5.76
C GLN A 609 13.46 -14.87 6.21
N THR A 610 13.04 -13.62 6.44
CA THR A 610 13.92 -12.57 6.99
C THR A 610 14.41 -12.95 8.38
N GLU A 611 13.52 -13.36 9.29
CA GLU A 611 13.90 -13.76 10.65
C GLU A 611 14.75 -15.04 10.66
N GLN A 612 14.47 -15.99 9.77
CA GLN A 612 15.27 -17.19 9.59
C GLN A 612 16.72 -16.86 9.17
N LYS A 613 16.90 -15.92 8.23
CA LYS A 613 18.23 -15.45 7.81
C LYS A 613 18.94 -14.68 8.93
N LEU A 614 18.20 -13.88 9.70
CA LEU A 614 18.74 -13.13 10.84
C LEU A 614 19.17 -14.04 12.00
N ALA A 615 18.68 -15.28 12.08
CA ALA A 615 19.11 -16.25 13.09
C ALA A 615 20.60 -16.65 12.96
N ARG A 616 21.21 -16.45 11.78
CA ARG A 616 22.62 -16.79 11.48
C ARG A 616 23.02 -18.23 11.87
N ARG A 617 22.09 -19.18 11.72
CA ARG A 617 22.28 -20.62 11.99
C ARG A 617 22.51 -21.41 10.69
N ASN A 618 22.91 -22.68 10.83
CA ASN A 618 23.13 -23.59 9.69
C ASN A 618 21.84 -23.88 8.87
N TRP A 619 20.66 -23.55 9.41
CA TRP A 619 19.36 -23.69 8.74
C TRP A 619 18.82 -22.39 8.16
N SER A 620 19.61 -21.31 8.12
CA SER A 620 19.21 -19.98 7.62
C SER A 620 18.58 -19.98 6.23
N GLU A 621 18.92 -20.98 5.40
CA GLU A 621 18.43 -21.13 4.03
C GLU A 621 17.66 -22.44 3.81
N CYS A 622 17.28 -23.15 4.88
CA CYS A 622 16.56 -24.41 4.76
C CYS A 622 15.06 -24.17 4.48
N PRO A 623 14.52 -24.52 3.29
CA PRO A 623 13.11 -24.25 2.96
C PRO A 623 12.14 -25.02 3.86
N LEU A 624 12.57 -26.18 4.39
CA LEU A 624 11.76 -26.96 5.32
C LEU A 624 11.64 -26.26 6.68
N VAL A 625 12.71 -25.59 7.15
CA VAL A 625 12.66 -24.77 8.37
C VAL A 625 11.81 -23.53 8.14
N THR A 626 11.87 -22.89 6.98
CA THR A 626 10.96 -21.79 6.61
C THR A 626 9.49 -22.24 6.65
N THR A 627 9.21 -23.44 6.13
CA THR A 627 7.86 -24.04 6.11
C THR A 627 7.37 -24.29 7.54
N LEU A 628 8.24 -24.83 8.41
CA LEU A 628 7.93 -25.04 9.82
C LEU A 628 7.63 -23.72 10.54
N MET A 629 8.50 -22.72 10.41
CA MET A 629 8.31 -21.40 11.00
C MET A 629 7.01 -20.73 10.52
N TYR A 630 6.70 -20.81 9.23
CA TYR A 630 5.45 -20.29 8.67
C TYR A 630 4.23 -20.94 9.32
N ASN A 631 4.18 -22.28 9.33
CA ASN A 631 3.06 -23.01 9.91
C ASN A 631 2.99 -22.83 11.44
N ILE A 632 4.11 -22.58 12.12
CA ILE A 632 4.18 -22.14 13.53
C ILE A 632 3.31 -20.92 13.74
N VAL A 633 3.64 -19.83 13.05
CA VAL A 633 2.95 -18.54 13.17
C VAL A 633 1.47 -18.63 12.79
N VAL A 634 1.13 -19.36 11.71
CA VAL A 634 -0.27 -19.51 11.29
C VAL A 634 -1.11 -20.22 12.35
N SER A 635 -0.58 -21.26 12.99
CA SER A 635 -1.38 -22.04 13.95
C SER A 635 -1.45 -21.39 15.33
N SER A 636 -0.50 -20.51 15.66
CA SER A 636 -0.53 -19.72 16.90
C SER A 636 -1.29 -18.40 16.75
N ASN A 637 -1.80 -18.09 15.56
CA ASN A 637 -2.55 -16.86 15.31
C ASN A 637 -4.00 -17.00 15.79
N SER A 638 -4.36 -16.30 16.87
CA SER A 638 -5.73 -16.24 17.40
C SER A 638 -6.64 -15.27 16.65
N ASN A 639 -6.10 -14.44 15.75
CA ASN A 639 -6.86 -13.46 15.00
C ASN A 639 -7.55 -14.10 13.78
N GLN A 640 -8.89 -14.13 13.78
CA GLN A 640 -9.70 -14.65 12.66
C GLN A 640 -9.85 -13.67 11.49
N ARG A 641 -9.39 -12.41 11.61
CA ARG A 641 -9.49 -11.40 10.53
C ARG A 641 -8.62 -11.76 9.31
N PRO A 642 -7.33 -12.10 9.44
CA PRO A 642 -6.57 -12.65 8.32
C PRO A 642 -6.87 -14.14 8.15
N LYS A 643 -7.39 -14.54 6.98
CA LYS A 643 -7.64 -15.94 6.62
C LYS A 643 -6.32 -16.65 6.25
N LEU A 644 -5.42 -16.83 7.21
CA LEU A 644 -4.16 -17.57 7.05
C LEU A 644 -4.42 -19.08 7.10
N ARG A 645 -3.73 -19.84 6.25
CA ARG A 645 -3.86 -21.30 6.20
C ARG A 645 -2.51 -21.97 6.36
N ARG A 646 -2.50 -23.14 6.98
CA ARG A 646 -1.31 -23.99 7.01
C ARG A 646 -1.04 -24.50 5.59
N ARG A 647 0.23 -24.55 5.21
CA ARG A 647 0.65 -24.92 3.87
C ARG A 647 1.69 -26.03 3.89
N SER A 648 1.58 -26.97 2.95
CA SER A 648 2.49 -28.09 2.79
C SER A 648 3.88 -27.61 2.32
N PHE A 649 4.89 -28.44 2.54
CA PHE A 649 6.24 -28.19 2.01
C PHE A 649 6.24 -28.06 0.48
N ALA A 650 5.45 -28.87 -0.23
CA ALA A 650 5.34 -28.83 -1.69
C ALA A 650 4.78 -27.49 -2.19
N THR A 651 3.88 -26.85 -1.44
CA THR A 651 3.31 -25.54 -1.78
C THR A 651 4.29 -24.39 -1.48
N LEU A 652 5.00 -24.46 -0.36
CA LEU A 652 5.87 -23.37 0.10
C LEU A 652 7.25 -23.41 -0.56
N ALA A 653 7.84 -24.59 -0.78
CA ALA A 653 9.21 -24.70 -1.31
C ALA A 653 9.42 -23.98 -2.67
N PRO A 654 8.53 -24.11 -3.67
CA PRO A 654 8.66 -23.33 -4.92
C PRO A 654 8.54 -21.82 -4.70
N LYS A 655 7.68 -21.40 -3.77
CA LYS A 655 7.47 -19.97 -3.44
C LYS A 655 8.66 -19.39 -2.70
N ILE A 656 9.27 -20.13 -1.78
CA ILE A 656 10.50 -19.75 -1.07
C ILE A 656 11.64 -19.55 -2.07
N ASN A 657 11.78 -20.45 -3.05
CA ASN A 657 12.82 -20.36 -4.07
C ASN A 657 12.60 -19.18 -5.05
N SER A 658 11.36 -18.77 -5.28
CA SER A 658 11.03 -17.58 -6.09
C SER A 658 11.26 -16.24 -5.37
N LEU A 659 11.45 -16.27 -4.05
CA LEU A 659 11.69 -15.09 -3.21
C LEU A 659 13.20 -14.84 -3.06
N THR A 660 13.86 -14.38 -4.12
CA THR A 660 15.27 -14.00 -4.06
C THR A 660 15.43 -12.63 -3.41
N ILE A 661 15.49 -12.60 -2.07
CA ILE A 661 15.85 -11.40 -1.31
C ILE A 661 17.36 -11.19 -1.46
N LYS A 662 17.79 -10.19 -2.26
CA LYS A 662 19.18 -9.70 -2.22
C LYS A 662 19.43 -9.02 -0.87
N PRO A 663 20.42 -9.45 -0.08
CA PRO A 663 20.74 -8.76 1.18
C PRO A 663 21.37 -7.40 0.86
N THR A 664 20.82 -6.33 1.43
CA THR A 664 21.47 -5.02 1.46
C THR A 664 22.44 -5.00 2.66
N PRO A 665 23.75 -4.79 2.48
CA PRO A 665 24.67 -4.70 3.61
C PRO A 665 24.42 -3.39 4.36
N GLY A 666 24.14 -3.45 5.66
CA GLY A 666 24.23 -2.26 6.53
C GLY A 666 22.96 -1.80 7.25
N THR A 667 21.86 -2.56 7.25
CA THR A 667 20.69 -2.20 8.07
C THR A 667 21.02 -2.39 9.56
N LYS A 668 21.20 -1.30 10.30
CA LYS A 668 21.30 -1.32 11.76
C LYS A 668 20.03 -1.96 12.34
N GLU A 669 20.22 -2.87 13.29
CA GLU A 669 19.15 -3.63 13.95
C GLU A 669 18.16 -2.69 14.64
N SER A 670 17.00 -2.47 14.01
CA SER A 670 15.83 -1.96 14.72
C SER A 670 15.33 -3.09 15.63
N THR A 671 15.39 -2.87 16.94
CA THR A 671 14.89 -3.73 18.02
C THR A 671 13.36 -3.87 18.05
N SER A 672 12.67 -3.65 16.92
CA SER A 672 11.23 -3.78 16.79
C SER A 672 10.81 -5.24 16.62
N GLN A 673 10.32 -5.85 17.73
CA GLN A 673 9.45 -7.03 17.83
C GLN A 673 9.61 -8.13 16.75
N ARG A 674 10.47 -9.11 17.03
CA ARG A 674 10.67 -10.36 16.24
C ARG A 674 9.53 -11.36 16.52
N LEU A 675 9.08 -12.11 15.51
CA LEU A 675 8.11 -13.22 15.67
C LEU A 675 8.72 -14.39 16.45
N PHE A 676 10.02 -14.64 16.27
CA PHE A 676 10.75 -15.69 16.95
C PHE A 676 11.83 -15.12 17.87
N ARG A 677 11.94 -15.71 19.08
CA ARG A 677 13.08 -15.55 19.96
C ARG A 677 13.81 -16.89 20.04
N PHE A 678 14.95 -16.99 19.37
CA PHE A 678 15.78 -18.20 19.40
C PHE A 678 16.64 -18.21 20.67
N VAL A 679 16.59 -19.31 21.42
CA VAL A 679 17.47 -19.55 22.56
C VAL A 679 18.72 -20.30 22.09
N SER A 680 19.89 -19.93 22.60
CA SER A 680 21.14 -20.66 22.37
C SER A 680 21.57 -21.35 23.66
N ALA A 681 21.87 -22.64 23.58
CA ALA A 681 22.45 -23.43 24.66
C ALA A 681 23.63 -24.26 24.10
N ASP A 682 24.54 -24.70 24.97
CA ASP A 682 25.68 -25.51 24.54
C ASP A 682 25.26 -26.94 24.18
N PRO A 683 25.94 -27.58 23.20
CA PRO A 683 25.63 -28.94 22.81
C PRO A 683 25.84 -29.95 23.95
N CYS A 684 24.86 -30.83 24.16
CA CYS A 684 24.94 -31.90 25.15
C CYS A 684 25.11 -33.27 24.44
N SER A 685 26.01 -34.12 24.95
CA SER A 685 26.31 -35.44 24.38
C SER A 685 25.22 -36.50 24.65
N GLU A 686 24.48 -36.39 25.75
CA GLU A 686 23.47 -37.36 26.17
C GLU A 686 22.15 -37.18 25.41
N ILE A 687 21.62 -38.22 24.75
CA ILE A 687 20.33 -38.16 24.05
C ILE A 687 19.22 -38.69 24.97
N LYS A 688 18.27 -37.81 25.35
CA LYS A 688 17.14 -38.19 26.21
C LYS A 688 16.11 -39.05 25.43
N PRO A 689 15.29 -39.89 26.09
CA PRO A 689 14.27 -40.72 25.42
C PRO A 689 13.32 -39.93 24.51
N ARG A 690 12.94 -38.72 24.92
CA ARG A 690 12.11 -37.78 24.13
C ARG A 690 12.82 -37.28 22.87
N GLU A 691 14.12 -37.01 22.96
CA GLU A 691 14.96 -36.60 21.82
C GLU A 691 15.14 -37.78 20.86
N GLN A 692 15.29 -39.00 21.40
CA GLN A 692 15.39 -40.24 20.64
C GLN A 692 14.12 -40.52 19.81
N GLU A 693 12.93 -40.34 20.39
CA GLU A 693 11.65 -40.48 19.68
C GLU A 693 11.51 -39.43 18.56
N LEU A 694 11.84 -38.16 18.85
CA LEU A 694 11.82 -37.08 17.87
C LEU A 694 12.75 -37.38 16.69
N LEU A 695 13.98 -37.83 16.95
CA LEU A 695 14.96 -38.19 15.93
C LEU A 695 14.45 -39.34 15.04
N ALA A 696 13.82 -40.37 15.62
CA ALA A 696 13.27 -41.49 14.87
C ALA A 696 12.10 -41.07 13.94
N GLN A 697 11.22 -40.19 14.43
CA GLN A 697 10.09 -39.72 13.65
C GLN A 697 10.49 -38.70 12.57
N LEU A 698 11.41 -37.79 12.89
CA LEU A 698 12.00 -36.88 11.91
C LEU A 698 12.69 -37.66 10.78
N PHE A 699 13.39 -38.74 11.13
CA PHE A 699 13.97 -39.67 10.15
C PHE A 699 12.90 -40.30 9.25
N SER A 700 11.82 -40.82 9.83
CA SER A 700 10.70 -41.41 9.08
C SER A 700 10.00 -40.39 8.16
N ALA A 701 9.68 -39.20 8.67
CA ALA A 701 9.02 -38.14 7.91
C ALA A 701 9.87 -37.65 6.74
N LEU A 702 11.16 -37.38 6.95
CA LEU A 702 12.06 -36.99 5.88
C LEU A 702 12.23 -38.07 4.81
N ARG A 703 12.09 -39.36 5.16
CA ARG A 703 12.12 -40.45 4.17
C ARG A 703 10.85 -40.53 3.32
N ARG A 704 9.70 -40.13 3.86
CA ARG A 704 8.39 -40.14 3.20
C ARG A 704 8.08 -38.88 2.39
N LEU A 705 8.78 -37.77 2.64
CA LEU A 705 8.54 -36.50 1.96
C LEU A 705 9.23 -36.42 0.59
N ASP A 706 8.43 -36.29 -0.46
CA ASP A 706 8.92 -36.06 -1.81
C ASP A 706 9.43 -34.62 -2.01
N GLY A 707 10.41 -34.44 -2.88
CA GLY A 707 11.01 -33.14 -3.19
C GLY A 707 12.08 -32.62 -2.22
N VAL A 708 12.27 -33.25 -1.04
CA VAL A 708 13.36 -32.88 -0.10
C VAL A 708 14.70 -33.46 -0.55
N ARG A 709 15.60 -32.62 -1.07
CA ARG A 709 17.00 -32.96 -1.37
C ARG A 709 17.86 -32.88 -0.10
N LYS A 710 19.00 -33.59 -0.06
CA LYS A 710 19.96 -33.54 1.06
C LYS A 710 19.33 -33.87 2.43
N ARG A 711 18.47 -34.91 2.48
CA ARG A 711 17.70 -35.32 3.68
C ARG A 711 18.55 -35.48 4.95
N ARG A 712 19.79 -35.96 4.82
CA ARG A 712 20.75 -36.11 5.92
C ARG A 712 21.17 -34.75 6.53
N GLN A 713 21.35 -33.73 5.70
CA GLN A 713 21.67 -32.37 6.15
C GLN A 713 20.42 -31.65 6.70
N VAL A 714 19.28 -31.85 6.04
CA VAL A 714 17.99 -31.30 6.50
C VAL A 714 17.60 -31.85 7.88
N PHE A 715 17.92 -33.12 8.16
CA PHE A 715 17.75 -33.74 9.48
C PHE A 715 18.47 -32.97 10.59
N VAL A 716 19.73 -32.57 10.35
CA VAL A 716 20.53 -31.78 11.29
C VAL A 716 19.93 -30.38 11.46
N MET A 717 19.58 -29.72 10.35
CA MET A 717 19.01 -28.37 10.33
C MET A 717 17.68 -28.27 11.08
N VAL A 718 16.77 -29.23 10.87
CA VAL A 718 15.45 -29.23 11.53
C VAL A 718 15.59 -29.56 13.02
N TYR A 719 16.52 -30.43 13.40
CA TYR A 719 16.78 -30.71 14.81
C TYR A 719 17.41 -29.50 15.53
N ASP A 720 18.38 -28.82 14.89
CA ASP A 720 18.98 -27.60 15.43
C ASP A 720 17.92 -26.52 15.64
N PHE A 721 17.05 -26.29 14.64
CA PHE A 721 15.89 -25.41 14.77
C PHE A 721 14.99 -25.81 15.95
N ALA A 722 14.65 -27.10 16.08
CA ALA A 722 13.83 -27.61 17.17
C ALA A 722 14.46 -27.34 18.55
N SER A 723 15.79 -27.47 18.68
CA SER A 723 16.50 -27.16 19.93
C SER A 723 16.47 -25.67 20.30
N CYS A 724 16.30 -24.78 19.31
CA CYS A 724 16.23 -23.34 19.53
C CYS A 724 14.83 -22.83 19.91
N VAL A 725 13.77 -23.61 19.64
CA VAL A 725 12.37 -23.19 19.81
C VAL A 725 11.56 -24.08 20.76
N CYS A 726 12.05 -25.26 21.12
CA CYS A 726 11.37 -26.19 22.02
C CYS A 726 12.13 -26.35 23.34
N THR A 727 11.40 -26.25 24.45
CA THR A 727 11.93 -26.52 25.79
C THR A 727 12.16 -28.03 25.98
N GLY A 728 13.36 -28.40 26.47
CA GLY A 728 13.72 -29.80 26.74
C GLY A 728 14.35 -30.57 25.57
N ILE A 729 14.54 -29.93 24.40
CA ILE A 729 15.43 -30.43 23.35
C ILE A 729 16.76 -29.72 23.49
N HIS A 730 17.83 -30.48 23.72
CA HIS A 730 19.16 -29.93 23.88
C HIS A 730 19.89 -29.96 22.54
N PRO A 731 20.64 -28.90 22.20
CA PRO A 731 21.47 -28.88 21.01
C PRO A 731 22.40 -30.09 20.98
N LYS A 732 22.61 -30.66 19.80
CA LYS A 732 23.54 -31.78 19.58
C LYS A 732 24.56 -31.36 18.54
N THR A 733 25.77 -31.92 18.62
CA THR A 733 26.77 -31.69 17.59
C THR A 733 26.30 -32.27 16.25
N GLY A 734 26.64 -31.61 15.15
CA GLY A 734 26.29 -32.10 13.81
C GLY A 734 26.81 -33.52 13.57
N ALA A 735 28.02 -33.84 14.07
CA ALA A 735 28.60 -35.18 13.99
C ALA A 735 27.73 -36.24 14.68
N ALA A 736 27.21 -35.96 15.89
CA ALA A 736 26.35 -36.89 16.63
C ALA A 736 25.02 -37.15 15.90
N LEU A 737 24.38 -36.09 15.38
CA LEU A 737 23.12 -36.21 14.62
C LEU A 737 23.32 -36.98 13.30
N LEU A 738 24.46 -36.75 12.61
CA LEU A 738 24.81 -37.46 11.39
C LEU A 738 25.11 -38.94 11.65
N ALA A 739 25.81 -39.26 12.74
CA ALA A 739 26.04 -40.64 13.17
C ALA A 739 24.71 -41.34 13.47
N LYS A 740 23.79 -40.63 14.16
CA LYS A 740 22.46 -41.15 14.46
C LYS A 740 21.61 -41.42 13.22
N TRP A 741 21.61 -40.51 12.25
CA TRP A 741 20.97 -40.72 10.95
C TRP A 741 21.49 -41.98 10.24
N ASN A 742 22.81 -42.18 10.24
CA ASN A 742 23.44 -43.33 9.59
C ASN A 742 23.06 -44.64 10.29
N ASN A 743 23.06 -44.67 11.62
CA ASN A 743 22.64 -45.82 12.40
C ASN A 743 21.16 -46.19 12.11
N MET A 744 20.25 -45.20 12.13
CA MET A 744 18.83 -45.43 11.79
C MET A 744 18.64 -45.86 10.33
N LYS A 745 19.46 -45.36 9.40
CA LYS A 745 19.46 -45.80 8.00
C LYS A 745 19.91 -47.25 7.86
N GLN A 746 20.97 -47.66 8.55
CA GLN A 746 21.46 -49.04 8.58
C GLN A 746 20.41 -49.97 9.18
N GLN A 747 19.82 -49.61 10.33
CA GLN A 747 18.74 -50.37 10.97
C GLN A 747 17.51 -50.54 10.04
N ALA A 748 17.07 -49.46 9.38
CA ALA A 748 15.94 -49.51 8.45
C ALA A 748 16.24 -50.36 7.20
N ASN A 749 17.47 -50.29 6.68
CA ASN A 749 17.88 -51.10 5.54
C ASN A 749 18.02 -52.60 5.93
N ASN A 750 18.56 -52.89 7.11
CA ASN A 750 18.68 -54.25 7.64
C ASN A 750 17.30 -54.86 7.96
N ALA A 751 16.34 -54.07 8.44
CA ALA A 751 14.95 -54.51 8.61
C ALA A 751 14.27 -54.83 7.26
N LYS A 752 14.55 -54.04 6.21
CA LYS A 752 14.06 -54.27 4.85
C LYS A 752 14.68 -55.53 4.20
N LEU A 753 15.94 -55.84 4.53
CA LEU A 753 16.62 -57.07 4.13
C LEU A 753 16.09 -58.29 4.90
N LYS A 754 15.82 -58.19 6.21
CA LYS A 754 15.18 -59.26 7.01
C LYS A 754 13.77 -59.60 6.52
N LEU A 755 13.00 -58.62 6.04
CA LEU A 755 11.69 -58.84 5.40
C LEU A 755 11.81 -59.52 4.02
N LYS A 756 12.89 -59.27 3.27
CA LYS A 756 13.17 -59.96 1.99
C LYS A 756 13.77 -61.37 2.17
N PHE A 757 14.37 -61.69 3.31
CA PHE A 757 15.02 -62.97 3.60
C PHE A 757 14.22 -63.94 4.48
N LYS A 758 12.94 -63.65 4.77
CA LYS A 758 11.98 -64.68 5.24
C LYS A 758 11.44 -65.47 4.04
N LEU A 759 12.31 -66.25 3.41
CA LEU A 759 11.92 -67.42 2.63
C LEU A 759 12.05 -68.63 3.58
N SER A 760 10.99 -69.43 3.67
CA SER A 760 10.93 -70.68 4.45
C SER A 760 12.14 -71.59 4.12
N PRO A 761 12.68 -72.37 5.08
CA PRO A 761 13.69 -73.39 4.81
C PRO A 761 13.34 -74.29 3.60
N GLU A 762 12.04 -74.52 3.36
CA GLU A 762 11.53 -75.32 2.23
C GLU A 762 11.82 -74.69 0.87
N MET A 763 11.84 -73.35 0.76
CA MET A 763 12.09 -72.66 -0.52
C MET A 763 13.58 -72.58 -0.89
N LYS A 764 14.49 -72.88 0.06
CA LYS A 764 15.94 -72.98 -0.23
C LYS A 764 16.33 -74.33 -0.82
N ALA A 765 15.53 -75.38 -0.64
CA ALA A 765 15.78 -76.70 -1.22
C ALA A 765 15.44 -76.79 -2.73
N ILE A 766 14.54 -75.92 -3.21
CA ILE A 766 14.07 -75.93 -4.61
C ILE A 766 15.02 -75.16 -5.55
N ILE A 767 15.79 -74.19 -5.03
CA ILE A 767 16.64 -73.31 -5.86
C ILE A 767 18.05 -73.91 -6.09
N SER A 768 18.45 -74.94 -5.32
CA SER A 768 19.73 -75.64 -5.50
C SER A 768 19.74 -76.70 -6.61
N SER A 769 18.64 -76.93 -7.32
CA SER A 769 18.54 -78.00 -8.34
C SER A 769 18.39 -77.52 -9.79
N SER A 770 18.58 -76.23 -10.09
CA SER A 770 18.48 -75.74 -11.46
C SER A 770 19.52 -74.66 -11.77
N ARG A 771 20.77 -75.09 -11.97
CA ARG A 771 21.80 -74.29 -12.61
C ARG A 771 22.82 -75.20 -13.30
N SER A 772 22.57 -75.49 -14.57
CA SER A 772 23.60 -75.88 -15.52
C SER A 772 23.23 -75.37 -16.91
N ASP A 773 24.23 -74.75 -17.55
CA ASP A 773 24.39 -74.53 -19.00
C ASP A 773 23.51 -73.40 -19.61
N SER A 774 23.98 -72.49 -20.45
CA SER A 774 25.25 -72.24 -21.18
C SER A 774 25.13 -70.81 -21.73
N GLU A 775 26.11 -69.93 -21.52
CA GLU A 775 27.13 -69.47 -22.49
C GLU A 775 26.65 -68.95 -23.87
N ASN A 776 27.25 -67.80 -24.24
CA ASN A 776 27.32 -67.11 -25.54
C ASN A 776 26.06 -66.37 -26.03
N GLY A 777 26.07 -65.12 -26.49
CA GLY A 777 27.14 -64.24 -26.95
C GLY A 777 26.76 -63.64 -28.31
N GLY A 778 26.75 -62.32 -28.48
CA GLY A 778 26.79 -61.67 -29.80
C GLY A 778 25.63 -60.73 -30.17
N GLN A 779 26.03 -59.50 -30.51
CA GLN A 779 25.24 -58.33 -30.94
C GLN A 779 24.48 -58.50 -32.27
N ILE A 780 23.42 -57.70 -32.52
CA ILE A 780 23.36 -56.63 -33.54
C ILE A 780 21.94 -56.02 -33.70
N SER A 781 21.95 -54.68 -33.80
CA SER A 781 21.05 -53.66 -34.39
C SER A 781 19.52 -53.58 -34.15
N HIS A 782 19.14 -52.33 -33.85
CA HIS A 782 17.88 -51.61 -34.05
C HIS A 782 16.85 -52.19 -35.04
N PHE A 783 15.59 -52.25 -34.61
CA PHE A 783 14.44 -51.75 -35.37
C PHE A 783 13.32 -51.28 -34.41
N ARG A 784 12.83 -50.07 -34.65
CA ARG A 784 11.54 -49.56 -34.16
C ARG A 784 10.42 -50.35 -34.84
N SER A 785 9.29 -50.55 -34.16
CA SER A 785 7.99 -50.10 -34.70
C SER A 785 6.89 -50.26 -33.67
N CYS A 786 6.11 -49.19 -33.51
CA CYS A 786 4.75 -49.23 -33.01
C CYS A 786 3.91 -50.26 -33.79
N SER A 787 2.88 -50.80 -33.15
CA SER A 787 1.59 -51.08 -33.80
C SER A 787 0.52 -51.17 -32.72
N ALA A 788 -0.37 -50.18 -32.72
CA ALA A 788 -1.71 -50.32 -32.19
C ALA A 788 -2.50 -51.35 -33.02
N SER A 789 -3.49 -51.99 -32.41
CA SER A 789 -4.74 -52.52 -33.00
C SER A 789 -5.44 -53.39 -31.93
N ILE A 790 -6.76 -53.53 -31.74
CA ILE A 790 -8.02 -52.86 -32.12
C ILE A 790 -9.13 -53.80 -31.57
N SER A 791 -10.22 -53.27 -31.00
CA SER A 791 -11.58 -53.89 -30.86
C SER A 791 -11.71 -55.17 -30.01
N SER A 792 -12.88 -55.61 -29.50
CA SER A 792 -14.28 -55.37 -29.85
C SER A 792 -15.23 -55.76 -28.70
N SER A 793 -16.37 -55.06 -28.62
CA SER A 793 -17.77 -55.48 -28.36
C SER A 793 -18.19 -56.55 -27.33
N THR A 794 -19.12 -56.11 -26.46
CA THR A 794 -20.46 -56.68 -26.17
C THR A 794 -20.59 -58.08 -25.57
N VAL A 795 -21.16 -58.19 -24.36
CA VAL A 795 -22.34 -59.02 -23.97
C VAL A 795 -22.84 -58.54 -22.61
N GLY A 796 -24.16 -58.33 -22.47
CA GLY A 796 -24.80 -57.93 -21.22
C GLY A 796 -25.20 -59.10 -20.32
N MET A 797 -25.49 -58.80 -19.05
CA MET A 797 -26.42 -59.60 -18.24
C MET A 797 -27.05 -58.75 -17.13
N ASN A 798 -28.37 -58.85 -17.05
CA ASN A 798 -29.33 -58.12 -16.22
C ASN A 798 -29.39 -58.59 -14.75
N TYR A 799 -30.25 -57.89 -13.98
CA TYR A 799 -30.90 -58.16 -12.68
C TYR A 799 -30.37 -57.26 -11.53
N PHE A 800 -31.16 -56.45 -10.80
CA PHE A 800 -32.60 -56.43 -10.52
C PHE A 800 -33.13 -54.99 -10.27
N ASN A 801 -34.40 -54.77 -10.66
CA ASN A 801 -35.30 -53.67 -10.29
C ASN A 801 -35.68 -53.68 -8.79
N ALA A 802 -36.07 -52.51 -8.26
CA ALA A 802 -37.29 -52.25 -7.45
C ALA A 802 -37.11 -50.88 -6.73
N THR A 803 -37.72 -49.76 -7.17
CA THR A 803 -39.12 -49.29 -7.11
C THR A 803 -39.23 -48.04 -6.22
N ASN A 804 -39.72 -46.98 -6.86
CA ASN A 804 -40.58 -45.88 -6.40
C ASN A 804 -41.15 -45.90 -4.97
N ALA A 805 -41.24 -44.69 -4.41
CA ALA A 805 -42.31 -44.06 -3.61
C ALA A 805 -41.62 -43.13 -2.57
N HIS A 806 -41.85 -41.82 -2.46
CA HIS A 806 -42.88 -40.90 -2.91
C HIS A 806 -42.25 -39.50 -3.09
#